data_AF-A0A812JL82-F1
#
_entry.id   AF-A0A812JL82-F1
#
_cell.length_a   1.000
_cell.length_b   1.000
_cell.length_c   1.000
_cell.angle_alpha   90.00
_cell.angle_beta   90.00
_cell.angle_gamma   90.00
#
_symmetry.space_group_name_H-M   'P 1'
#
loop_
_entity.id
_entity.type
_entity.pdbx_description
1 polymer ?
#
loop_
_entity_poly.entity_id
_entity_poly.type
_entity_poly.pdbx_seq_one_letter_code
_entity_poly.pdbx_strand_id
1 'polypeptide(L)'
;MEKVPLLPAGESSVAPSWPVVQPPEPAYSTLNDCQTCLRCPSAYGCGCCSALCYATLGLVVFALFLVLYPFVAALALVLLLLFGWLAGYLVVYLACLRPPPALVWKGAKLLQLTRLTFYQLPKAAEWRVTDLKPKAKLTTGLLQYAIAVRVPFLSEGELYAGGLFESLARLAPSAEFMTSSMFFSAPPAISSLSSFREGENPVEYVMEVCRDIYPKVVQEWKDKTSDRALAHFCLHGLGAHRLEKADPSLHPGCVYAVRTNQLAALPVRDGFEHYGNDVYFDKDFKVLKIVREEQVEPWEMPKSTTFLPDGSRTWEYAKFCFRSSLFSFVTLVDHLYGCHLQLANVVVQAMREQLSSDHPIRRFLLPFSYGTININDLARQTLVTRDSFVPQLLPLDNEGLQLAWASAYKLLPPEYVLDTASGSEGPVELMETLFDREKVIKRKQEQGLATSYYQQALRYWRILRKFVADYLDHYYGTGSRGEMALAADEELKLFLLQTVTQLQAFSDPFSTGQMHELWPSVPNSRKKPIFINFLTRFCELVTVGHEQVGQVQAYAQDASFCTFSWSKSLRQEGPLVGPKEVALGGALLMALTSTPMPRLLAQSPADDWSHVFPAMSEGDRAKIFGDFQAELRKFSAECDEYNATAAERPFPNDFGLWVFNPKFLETSVSI
;
A
#
# COMPACT_ATOMS: atom_id res chain seq x y z
N MET A 1 36.38 9.55 -11.86
CA MET A 1 35.73 8.67 -12.86
C MET A 1 36.73 7.63 -13.31
N GLU A 2 36.79 6.48 -12.64
CA GLU A 2 37.54 5.32 -13.14
C GLU A 2 36.67 4.61 -14.19
N LYS A 3 37.18 4.48 -15.41
CA LYS A 3 36.63 3.53 -16.39
C LYS A 3 37.09 2.14 -15.97
N VAL A 4 36.15 1.30 -15.53
CA VAL A 4 36.41 -0.12 -15.24
C VAL A 4 36.74 -0.83 -16.58
N PRO A 5 37.70 -1.78 -16.60
CA PRO A 5 38.01 -2.55 -17.79
C PRO A 5 36.80 -3.35 -18.27
N LEU A 6 36.55 -3.29 -19.59
CA LEU A 6 35.57 -4.09 -20.29
C LEU A 6 35.86 -5.59 -20.02
N LEU A 7 34.93 -6.25 -19.33
CA LEU A 7 34.95 -7.71 -19.22
C LEU A 7 34.58 -8.31 -20.59
N PRO A 8 35.12 -9.49 -20.96
CA PRO A 8 34.81 -10.12 -22.23
C PRO A 8 33.31 -10.36 -22.37
N ALA A 9 32.76 -10.09 -23.55
CA ALA A 9 31.38 -10.37 -23.88
C ALA A 9 31.13 -11.89 -23.88
N GLY A 10 30.72 -12.44 -22.73
CA GLY A 10 29.91 -13.65 -22.71
C GLY A 10 28.56 -13.34 -23.35
N GLU A 11 28.01 -14.29 -24.10
CA GLU A 11 26.67 -14.18 -24.70
C GLU A 11 25.68 -13.61 -23.67
N SER A 12 25.00 -12.53 -24.05
CA SER A 12 24.09 -11.81 -23.17
C SER A 12 22.98 -12.74 -22.69
N SER A 13 22.99 -13.13 -21.42
CA SER A 13 21.75 -13.56 -20.78
C SER A 13 20.89 -12.32 -20.51
N VAL A 14 20.34 -11.75 -21.58
CA VAL A 14 19.20 -10.83 -21.45
C VAL A 14 18.12 -11.64 -20.78
N ALA A 15 17.74 -11.27 -19.56
CA ALA A 15 16.64 -11.93 -18.88
C ALA A 15 15.42 -11.92 -19.82
N PRO A 16 14.87 -13.09 -20.20
CA PRO A 16 13.71 -13.14 -21.07
C PRO A 16 12.57 -12.33 -20.44
N SER A 17 11.90 -11.49 -21.24
CA SER A 17 10.70 -10.79 -20.78
C SER A 17 9.54 -11.78 -20.76
N TRP A 18 9.18 -12.27 -19.57
CA TRP A 18 8.08 -13.22 -19.41
C TRP A 18 6.72 -12.50 -19.44
N PRO A 19 5.70 -13.08 -20.09
CA PRO A 19 4.37 -12.48 -20.12
C PRO A 19 3.74 -12.48 -18.73
N VAL A 20 2.85 -11.51 -18.48
CA VAL A 20 1.96 -11.55 -17.32
C VAL A 20 1.01 -12.74 -17.46
N VAL A 21 0.88 -13.54 -16.41
CA VAL A 21 -0.09 -14.64 -16.35
C VAL A 21 -1.29 -14.20 -15.55
N GLN A 22 -2.46 -14.15 -16.17
CA GLN A 22 -3.69 -13.84 -15.46
C GLN A 22 -4.09 -15.02 -14.56
N PRO A 23 -4.36 -14.79 -13.26
CA PRO A 23 -5.00 -15.80 -12.43
C PRO A 23 -6.41 -16.13 -12.99
N PRO A 24 -6.98 -17.30 -12.65
CA PRO A 24 -8.38 -17.57 -12.94
C PRO A 24 -9.26 -16.46 -12.37
N GLU A 25 -10.41 -16.20 -13.00
CA GLU A 25 -11.39 -15.29 -12.41
C GLU A 25 -11.69 -15.76 -10.99
N PRO A 26 -11.52 -14.87 -10.00
CA PRO A 26 -11.49 -15.33 -8.63
C PRO A 26 -12.84 -15.91 -8.23
N ALA A 27 -12.79 -17.01 -7.46
CA ALA A 27 -13.96 -17.69 -6.90
C ALA A 27 -14.72 -16.87 -5.85
N TYR A 28 -14.57 -15.54 -5.80
CA TYR A 28 -15.37 -14.67 -4.93
C TYR A 28 -16.87 -14.76 -5.27
N SER A 29 -17.23 -15.13 -6.50
CA SER A 29 -18.62 -15.19 -6.99
C SER A 29 -19.22 -16.59 -7.09
N THR A 30 -18.41 -17.65 -7.25
CA THR A 30 -18.92 -18.98 -7.60
C THR A 30 -19.52 -19.77 -6.45
N LEU A 31 -19.36 -19.34 -5.19
CA LEU A 31 -20.09 -19.92 -4.06
C LEU A 31 -21.49 -19.31 -3.86
N ASN A 32 -21.79 -18.16 -4.46
CA ASN A 32 -23.08 -17.47 -4.31
C ASN A 32 -24.09 -17.80 -5.42
N ASP A 33 -23.64 -18.31 -6.58
CA ASP A 33 -24.54 -18.73 -7.68
C ASP A 33 -25.12 -20.15 -7.50
N CYS A 34 -24.92 -20.77 -6.33
CA CYS A 34 -25.67 -21.96 -5.95
C CYS A 34 -27.09 -21.61 -5.44
N GLN A 35 -27.81 -20.73 -6.15
CA GLN A 35 -29.26 -20.56 -6.01
C GLN A 35 -30.07 -21.59 -6.83
N THR A 36 -29.40 -22.50 -7.56
CA THR A 36 -30.04 -23.57 -8.33
C THR A 36 -29.57 -24.97 -7.93
N CYS A 37 -29.58 -25.30 -6.63
CA CYS A 37 -29.49 -26.69 -6.17
C CYS A 37 -30.85 -27.28 -5.77
N LEU A 38 -31.77 -27.35 -6.73
CA LEU A 38 -32.97 -28.23 -6.65
C LEU A 38 -32.79 -29.55 -7.42
N ARG A 39 -31.58 -29.86 -7.89
CA ARG A 39 -31.24 -31.12 -8.58
C ARG A 39 -29.90 -31.74 -8.17
N CYS A 40 -29.43 -31.47 -6.95
CA CYS A 40 -28.28 -32.21 -6.41
C CYS A 40 -28.78 -33.50 -5.73
N PRO A 41 -28.32 -34.71 -6.12
CA PRO A 41 -28.76 -35.95 -5.50
C PRO A 41 -28.10 -36.23 -4.14
N SER A 42 -27.34 -35.29 -3.56
CA SER A 42 -26.72 -35.48 -2.25
C SER A 42 -27.59 -34.88 -1.14
N ALA A 43 -28.02 -35.74 -0.22
CA ALA A 43 -28.97 -35.47 0.85
C ALA A 43 -28.47 -34.52 1.98
N TYR A 44 -27.64 -33.53 1.68
CA TYR A 44 -27.00 -32.67 2.70
C TYR A 44 -27.05 -31.15 2.41
N GLY A 45 -27.90 -30.69 1.49
CA GLY A 45 -27.81 -29.32 0.95
C GLY A 45 -29.07 -28.47 0.92
N CYS A 46 -29.99 -28.55 1.90
CA CYS A 46 -31.13 -27.61 2.00
C CYS A 46 -31.08 -26.81 3.32
N GLY A 47 -30.94 -25.48 3.21
CA GLY A 47 -30.74 -24.54 4.32
C GLY A 47 -31.83 -24.53 5.40
N CYS A 48 -33.03 -25.03 5.11
CA CYS A 48 -34.15 -25.03 6.04
C CYS A 48 -34.04 -26.17 7.07
N CYS A 49 -33.57 -27.34 6.64
CA CYS A 49 -33.41 -28.52 7.50
C CYS A 49 -32.06 -28.55 8.23
N SER A 50 -31.02 -27.94 7.64
CA SER A 50 -29.72 -27.81 8.28
C SER A 50 -29.75 -26.84 9.46
N ALA A 51 -30.47 -25.72 9.38
CA ALA A 51 -30.55 -24.75 10.47
C ALA A 51 -31.14 -25.35 11.76
N LEU A 52 -32.20 -26.16 11.66
CA LEU A 52 -32.81 -26.84 12.81
C LEU A 52 -31.92 -27.96 13.34
N CYS A 53 -31.31 -28.76 12.47
CA CYS A 53 -30.35 -29.80 12.87
C CYS A 53 -29.08 -29.22 13.52
N TYR A 54 -28.51 -28.13 13.00
CA TYR A 54 -27.37 -27.44 13.59
C TYR A 54 -27.73 -26.68 14.86
N ALA A 55 -28.96 -26.18 15.01
CA ALA A 55 -29.43 -25.61 16.26
C ALA A 55 -29.61 -26.67 17.35
N THR A 56 -30.19 -27.84 17.03
CA THR A 56 -30.31 -28.96 17.98
C THR A 56 -28.96 -29.62 18.27
N LEU A 57 -28.10 -29.80 17.27
CA LEU A 57 -26.74 -30.29 17.45
C LEU A 57 -25.92 -29.27 18.25
N GLY A 58 -26.09 -27.98 17.99
CA GLY A 58 -25.49 -26.88 18.73
C GLY A 58 -25.94 -26.86 20.19
N LEU A 59 -27.22 -27.07 20.49
CA LEU A 59 -27.74 -27.17 21.86
C LEU A 59 -27.25 -28.42 22.59
N VAL A 60 -27.18 -29.57 21.90
CA VAL A 60 -26.65 -30.82 22.46
C VAL A 60 -25.15 -30.71 22.69
N VAL A 61 -24.40 -30.17 21.73
CA VAL A 61 -22.96 -29.89 21.86
C VAL A 61 -22.73 -28.84 22.95
N PHE A 62 -23.57 -27.83 23.09
CA PHE A 62 -23.47 -26.82 24.14
C PHE A 62 -23.80 -27.38 25.53
N ALA A 63 -24.81 -28.24 25.65
CA ALA A 63 -25.11 -28.94 26.91
C ALA A 63 -24.03 -29.94 27.28
N LEU A 64 -23.52 -30.72 26.31
CA LEU A 64 -22.36 -31.58 26.47
C LEU A 64 -21.12 -30.77 26.80
N PHE A 65 -20.94 -29.59 26.21
CA PHE A 65 -19.86 -28.67 26.54
C PHE A 65 -20.03 -28.16 27.95
N LEU A 66 -21.20 -27.70 28.41
CA LEU A 66 -21.38 -27.26 29.81
C LEU A 66 -21.09 -28.36 30.83
N VAL A 67 -21.39 -29.62 30.51
CA VAL A 67 -21.12 -30.77 31.38
C VAL A 67 -19.68 -31.26 31.29
N LEU A 68 -19.11 -31.35 30.09
CA LEU A 68 -17.76 -31.87 29.84
C LEU A 68 -16.69 -30.80 29.95
N TYR A 69 -17.00 -29.53 29.74
CA TYR A 69 -16.07 -28.40 29.80
C TYR A 69 -15.33 -28.31 31.13
N PRO A 70 -15.95 -28.43 32.32
CA PRO A 70 -15.17 -28.44 33.55
C PRO A 70 -14.21 -29.64 33.62
N PHE A 71 -14.56 -30.80 33.05
CA PHE A 71 -13.67 -31.97 33.00
C PHE A 71 -12.59 -31.85 31.93
N VAL A 72 -12.91 -31.31 30.75
CA VAL A 72 -11.98 -31.06 29.65
C VAL A 72 -11.06 -29.90 30.01
N ALA A 73 -11.55 -28.86 30.69
CA ALA A 73 -10.75 -27.75 31.20
C ALA A 73 -9.88 -28.20 32.38
N ALA A 74 -10.38 -29.06 33.29
CA ALA A 74 -9.57 -29.66 34.33
C ALA A 74 -8.52 -30.61 33.76
N LEU A 75 -8.87 -31.45 32.77
CA LEU A 75 -7.94 -32.31 32.07
C LEU A 75 -6.92 -31.50 31.27
N ALA A 76 -7.36 -30.45 30.57
CA ALA A 76 -6.49 -29.54 29.84
C ALA A 76 -5.57 -28.79 30.79
N LEU A 77 -6.04 -28.34 31.96
CA LEU A 77 -5.23 -27.72 33.01
C LEU A 77 -4.23 -28.71 33.60
N VAL A 78 -4.64 -29.95 33.86
CA VAL A 78 -3.74 -31.02 34.32
C VAL A 78 -2.71 -31.35 33.24
N LEU A 79 -3.11 -31.42 31.97
CA LEU A 79 -2.18 -31.61 30.84
C LEU A 79 -1.28 -30.38 30.65
N LEU A 80 -1.74 -29.16 30.90
CA LEU A 80 -0.94 -27.93 30.86
C LEU A 80 0.04 -27.86 32.04
N LEU A 81 -0.35 -28.36 33.22
CA LEU A 81 0.51 -28.41 34.39
C LEU A 81 1.54 -29.55 34.27
N LEU A 82 1.13 -30.73 33.77
CA LEU A 82 2.00 -31.91 33.62
C LEU A 82 2.89 -31.83 32.37
N PHE A 83 2.37 -31.30 31.27
CA PHE A 83 3.02 -31.27 29.97
C PHE A 83 3.06 -29.88 29.33
N GLY A 84 2.40 -28.86 29.86
CA GLY A 84 2.45 -27.52 29.28
C GLY A 84 3.83 -26.86 29.39
N TRP A 85 4.67 -27.27 30.35
CA TRP A 85 6.09 -26.93 30.33
C TRP A 85 6.83 -27.65 29.19
N LEU A 86 6.47 -28.89 28.88
CA LEU A 86 7.03 -29.71 27.79
C LEU A 86 6.54 -29.26 26.41
N ALA A 87 5.27 -28.88 26.30
CA ALA A 87 4.66 -28.27 25.13
C ALA A 87 5.15 -26.82 24.96
N GLY A 88 5.34 -26.07 26.04
CA GLY A 88 6.00 -24.77 26.04
C GLY A 88 7.45 -24.89 25.60
N TYR A 89 8.20 -25.89 26.11
CA TYR A 89 9.55 -26.19 25.67
C TYR A 89 9.57 -26.66 24.23
N LEU A 90 8.59 -27.45 23.78
CA LEU A 90 8.45 -27.91 22.40
C LEU A 90 8.07 -26.75 21.47
N VAL A 91 7.20 -25.83 21.88
CA VAL A 91 6.86 -24.62 21.13
C VAL A 91 8.05 -23.68 21.04
N VAL A 92 8.79 -23.46 22.14
CA VAL A 92 10.05 -22.70 22.12
C VAL A 92 11.09 -23.40 21.27
N TYR A 93 11.22 -24.73 21.38
CA TYR A 93 12.14 -25.56 20.58
C TYR A 93 11.77 -25.55 19.09
N LEU A 94 10.48 -25.67 18.75
CA LEU A 94 9.95 -25.57 17.39
C LEU A 94 10.04 -24.14 16.84
N ALA A 95 9.89 -23.11 17.68
CA ALA A 95 10.12 -21.72 17.30
C ALA A 95 11.62 -21.44 17.07
N CYS A 96 12.51 -22.15 17.79
CA CYS A 96 13.95 -22.16 17.54
C CYS A 96 14.34 -23.01 16.31
N LEU A 97 13.52 -24.00 15.94
CA LEU A 97 13.68 -24.71 14.68
C LEU A 97 13.28 -23.77 13.55
N ARG A 98 14.16 -23.58 12.57
CA ARG A 98 13.84 -22.84 11.35
C ARG A 98 13.05 -23.79 10.44
N PRO A 99 11.70 -23.70 10.35
CA PRO A 99 10.97 -24.54 9.42
C PRO A 99 11.52 -24.31 8.00
N PRO A 100 11.59 -25.36 7.17
CA PRO A 100 12.02 -25.17 5.79
C PRO A 100 11.07 -24.15 5.11
N PRO A 101 11.59 -23.20 4.30
CA PRO A 101 10.78 -22.15 3.68
C PRO A 101 9.53 -22.69 2.96
N ALA A 102 9.62 -23.89 2.36
CA ALA A 102 8.49 -24.56 1.72
C ALA A 102 7.27 -24.79 2.64
N LEU A 103 7.47 -25.04 3.93
CA LEU A 103 6.37 -25.25 4.89
C LEU A 103 5.71 -23.92 5.27
N VAL A 104 6.52 -22.87 5.45
CA VAL A 104 6.10 -21.48 5.67
C VAL A 104 5.25 -21.00 4.48
N TRP A 105 5.68 -21.23 3.25
CA TRP A 105 4.90 -20.81 2.09
C TRP A 105 3.60 -21.58 1.90
N LYS A 106 3.58 -22.88 2.19
CA LYS A 106 2.34 -23.69 2.18
C LYS A 106 1.34 -23.21 3.23
N GLY A 107 1.80 -22.87 4.43
CA GLY A 107 0.92 -22.33 5.47
C GLY A 107 0.36 -20.95 5.10
N ALA A 108 1.16 -20.06 4.51
CA ALA A 108 0.70 -18.74 4.08
C ALA A 108 -0.33 -18.84 2.95
N LYS A 109 -0.10 -19.75 1.99
CA LYS A 109 -1.09 -20.09 0.95
C LYS A 109 -2.38 -20.63 1.57
N LEU A 110 -2.30 -21.57 2.51
CA LEU A 110 -3.48 -22.16 3.16
C LEU A 110 -4.27 -21.10 3.95
N LEU A 111 -3.58 -20.20 4.64
CA LEU A 111 -4.19 -19.09 5.36
C LEU A 111 -4.98 -18.20 4.39
N GLN A 112 -4.35 -17.79 3.28
CA GLN A 112 -5.02 -16.95 2.29
C GLN A 112 -6.18 -17.68 1.62
N LEU A 113 -6.01 -18.95 1.25
CA LEU A 113 -7.10 -19.75 0.68
C LEU A 113 -8.29 -19.86 1.65
N THR A 114 -8.01 -20.06 2.94
CA THR A 114 -9.03 -20.08 3.99
C THR A 114 -9.74 -18.73 4.07
N ARG A 115 -8.98 -17.62 4.10
CA ARG A 115 -9.53 -16.26 4.09
C ARG A 115 -10.46 -16.05 2.90
N LEU A 116 -10.01 -16.38 1.69
CA LEU A 116 -10.76 -16.22 0.44
C LEU A 116 -12.03 -17.08 0.40
N THR A 117 -11.98 -18.30 0.95
CA THR A 117 -13.14 -19.22 0.99
C THR A 117 -14.30 -18.65 1.80
N PHE A 118 -14.00 -17.89 2.86
CA PHE A 118 -15.00 -17.25 3.72
C PHE A 118 -15.16 -15.76 3.45
N TYR A 119 -14.44 -15.21 2.46
CA TYR A 119 -14.45 -13.78 2.19
C TYR A 119 -15.72 -13.37 1.47
N GLN A 120 -16.43 -12.40 2.05
CA GLN A 120 -17.48 -11.66 1.36
C GLN A 120 -16.96 -10.26 1.12
N LEU A 121 -17.04 -9.80 -0.13
CA LEU A 121 -16.67 -8.43 -0.49
C LEU A 121 -17.53 -7.46 0.32
N PRO A 122 -16.96 -6.68 1.25
CA PRO A 122 -17.71 -5.79 2.11
C PRO A 122 -18.47 -4.78 1.26
N LYS A 123 -19.74 -4.57 1.61
CA LYS A 123 -20.63 -3.66 0.88
C LYS A 123 -20.87 -2.38 1.67
N ALA A 124 -21.04 -1.27 0.97
CA ALA A 124 -21.37 0.00 1.61
C ALA A 124 -22.64 -0.14 2.45
N ALA A 125 -23.65 -0.84 1.94
CA ALA A 125 -24.94 -1.05 2.61
C ALA A 125 -24.86 -1.79 3.97
N GLU A 126 -23.72 -2.43 4.30
CA GLU A 126 -23.51 -3.08 5.60
C GLU A 126 -23.17 -2.07 6.70
N TRP A 127 -22.80 -0.83 6.33
CA TRP A 127 -22.38 0.20 7.27
C TRP A 127 -23.56 0.92 7.89
N ARG A 128 -23.58 0.96 9.23
CA ARG A 128 -24.65 1.61 9.98
C ARG A 128 -24.09 2.72 10.85
N VAL A 129 -24.70 3.89 10.70
CA VAL A 129 -24.47 5.10 11.50
C VAL A 129 -24.58 4.82 13.00
N THR A 130 -25.55 3.99 13.36
CA THR A 130 -25.88 3.66 14.74
C THR A 130 -24.79 2.87 15.45
N ASP A 131 -23.89 2.26 14.67
CA ASP A 131 -22.86 1.35 15.18
C ASP A 131 -21.50 2.07 15.34
N LEU A 132 -21.46 3.38 15.02
CA LEU A 132 -20.28 4.22 15.20
C LEU A 132 -19.98 4.42 16.68
N LYS A 133 -18.76 4.12 17.08
CA LYS A 133 -18.27 4.42 18.44
C LYS A 133 -18.17 5.94 18.66
N PRO A 134 -18.36 6.43 19.89
CA PRO A 134 -18.14 7.83 20.22
C PRO A 134 -16.68 8.22 19.99
N LYS A 135 -16.41 9.52 19.86
CA LYS A 135 -15.03 10.00 19.87
C LYS A 135 -14.40 9.74 21.23
N ALA A 136 -13.16 9.29 21.21
CA ALA A 136 -12.39 8.99 22.42
C ALA A 136 -10.91 8.96 22.06
N LYS A 137 -10.05 9.21 23.04
CA LYS A 137 -8.61 9.00 22.89
C LYS A 137 -8.35 7.52 22.64
N LEU A 138 -7.69 7.19 21.53
CA LEU A 138 -7.47 5.79 21.14
C LEU A 138 -6.27 5.20 21.87
N THR A 139 -6.35 3.90 22.16
CA THR A 139 -5.18 3.13 22.58
C THR A 139 -4.33 2.74 21.38
N THR A 140 -3.02 2.97 21.47
CA THR A 140 -2.09 2.81 20.34
C THR A 140 -0.90 1.93 20.70
N GLY A 141 -0.45 1.10 19.76
CA GLY A 141 0.82 0.39 19.80
C GLY A 141 1.96 1.15 19.13
N LEU A 142 3.20 0.84 19.53
CA LEU A 142 4.42 1.34 18.89
C LEU A 142 4.80 0.44 17.70
N LEU A 143 5.37 1.04 16.66
CA LEU A 143 6.15 0.29 15.67
C LEU A 143 7.59 0.13 16.14
N GLN A 144 8.13 -1.09 16.03
CA GLN A 144 9.46 -1.42 16.52
C GLN A 144 10.57 -0.64 15.81
N TYR A 145 10.50 -0.51 14.48
CA TYR A 145 11.49 0.23 13.68
C TYR A 145 11.15 1.71 13.50
N ALA A 146 9.95 2.14 13.92
CA ALA A 146 9.45 3.51 13.73
C ALA A 146 8.75 3.99 15.01
N ILE A 147 9.49 4.10 16.12
CA ILE A 147 8.95 4.38 17.46
C ILE A 147 8.16 5.70 17.56
N ALA A 148 8.40 6.64 16.65
CA ALA A 148 7.64 7.87 16.55
C ALA A 148 6.19 7.59 16.11
N VAL A 149 5.98 6.62 15.22
CA VAL A 149 4.66 6.26 14.69
C VAL A 149 3.91 5.39 15.70
N ARG A 150 2.71 5.84 16.07
CA ARG A 150 1.76 5.13 16.92
C ARG A 150 0.56 4.70 16.11
N VAL A 151 0.19 3.43 16.19
CA VAL A 151 -0.94 2.85 15.44
C VAL A 151 -2.03 2.45 16.41
N PRO A 152 -3.29 2.91 16.24
CA PRO A 152 -4.41 2.46 17.05
C PRO A 152 -4.59 0.95 16.98
N PHE A 153 -4.91 0.31 18.10
CA PHE A 153 -5.17 -1.14 18.11
C PHE A 153 -6.45 -1.48 17.35
N LEU A 154 -6.55 -2.71 16.83
CA LEU A 154 -7.73 -3.24 16.14
C LEU A 154 -9.04 -3.02 16.92
N SER A 155 -9.00 -3.08 18.25
CA SER A 155 -10.14 -2.82 19.14
C SER A 155 -10.73 -1.41 18.99
N GLU A 156 -9.94 -0.46 18.49
CA GLU A 156 -10.28 0.94 18.29
C GLU A 156 -10.96 1.23 16.95
N GLY A 157 -11.19 0.19 16.13
CA GLY A 157 -11.88 0.31 14.83
C GLY A 157 -13.24 1.02 14.92
N GLU A 158 -13.71 1.53 13.77
CA GLU A 158 -14.80 2.52 13.71
C GLU A 158 -16.11 2.05 14.37
N LEU A 159 -16.44 0.78 14.17
CA LEU A 159 -17.70 0.15 14.55
C LEU A 159 -17.57 -0.65 15.86
N TYR A 160 -18.66 -0.72 16.63
CA TYR A 160 -18.81 -1.74 17.66
C TYR A 160 -18.84 -3.12 16.99
N ALA A 161 -18.09 -4.09 17.51
CA ALA A 161 -18.02 -5.44 16.94
C ALA A 161 -19.42 -6.07 16.92
N GLY A 162 -20.01 -6.17 15.74
CA GLY A 162 -21.41 -6.52 15.57
C GLY A 162 -21.60 -7.99 15.25
N GLY A 163 -20.98 -8.91 16.00
CA GLY A 163 -21.26 -10.33 15.79
C GLY A 163 -20.41 -11.30 16.58
N LEU A 164 -21.03 -12.44 16.90
CA LEU A 164 -20.37 -13.62 17.49
C LEU A 164 -19.23 -14.12 16.60
N PHE A 165 -19.35 -14.02 15.27
CA PHE A 165 -18.35 -14.48 14.31
C PHE A 165 -17.09 -13.59 14.27
N GLU A 166 -17.27 -12.27 14.35
CA GLU A 166 -16.17 -11.30 14.43
C GLU A 166 -15.48 -11.36 15.81
N SER A 167 -16.27 -11.61 16.85
CA SER A 167 -15.77 -11.91 18.20
C SER A 167 -15.05 -13.26 18.28
N LEU A 168 -15.46 -14.26 17.49
CA LEU A 168 -14.77 -15.54 17.31
C LEU A 168 -13.50 -15.42 16.47
N ALA A 169 -13.45 -14.53 15.48
CA ALA A 169 -12.23 -14.16 14.75
C ALA A 169 -11.22 -13.45 15.66
N ARG A 170 -11.70 -12.61 16.59
CA ARG A 170 -10.90 -12.00 17.68
C ARG A 170 -10.49 -13.01 18.75
N LEU A 171 -11.30 -14.03 19.01
CA LEU A 171 -11.03 -15.12 19.94
C LEU A 171 -10.26 -16.27 19.32
N ALA A 172 -9.94 -16.26 18.01
CA ALA A 172 -9.11 -17.27 17.39
C ALA A 172 -7.66 -17.03 17.83
N PRO A 173 -7.17 -17.67 18.90
CA PRO A 173 -5.84 -17.44 19.46
C PRO A 173 -4.79 -18.20 18.62
N SER A 174 -5.07 -18.40 17.33
CA SER A 174 -4.36 -19.32 16.45
C SER A 174 -4.06 -18.73 15.09
N ALA A 175 -4.72 -17.66 14.60
CA ALA A 175 -4.26 -17.02 13.37
C ALA A 175 -3.04 -16.13 13.62
N GLU A 176 -3.11 -15.20 14.58
CA GLU A 176 -1.98 -14.35 14.99
C GLU A 176 -0.85 -15.13 15.65
N PHE A 177 -1.16 -16.13 16.48
CA PHE A 177 -0.15 -17.00 17.07
C PHE A 177 0.45 -17.96 16.03
N MET A 178 -0.33 -18.57 15.12
CA MET A 178 0.28 -19.39 14.06
C MET A 178 1.03 -18.52 13.06
N THR A 179 0.57 -17.32 12.69
CA THR A 179 1.30 -16.41 11.79
C THR A 179 2.59 -15.91 12.43
N SER A 180 2.54 -15.38 13.66
CA SER A 180 3.72 -14.87 14.37
C SER A 180 4.72 -15.97 14.78
N SER A 181 4.25 -17.17 15.14
CA SER A 181 5.10 -18.23 15.71
C SER A 181 5.56 -19.30 14.71
N MET A 182 4.82 -19.55 13.61
CA MET A 182 5.16 -20.61 12.66
C MET A 182 5.85 -20.12 11.37
N PHE A 183 5.82 -18.82 11.06
CA PHE A 183 6.32 -18.30 9.78
C PHE A 183 7.61 -17.46 9.89
N PHE A 184 8.05 -17.11 11.10
CA PHE A 184 8.97 -15.99 11.29
C PHE A 184 10.18 -16.29 12.21
N SER A 185 10.70 -17.52 12.16
CA SER A 185 12.01 -17.84 12.76
C SER A 185 13.13 -17.26 11.90
N ALA A 186 13.89 -16.30 12.42
CA ALA A 186 15.16 -15.70 11.94
C ALA A 186 15.39 -15.60 10.41
N PRO A 187 15.74 -14.41 9.87
CA PRO A 187 15.90 -14.20 8.43
C PRO A 187 16.79 -15.26 7.76
N PRO A 188 16.39 -15.84 6.61
CA PRO A 188 17.17 -16.87 5.94
C PRO A 188 18.55 -16.33 5.55
N ALA A 189 19.60 -17.14 5.79
CA ALA A 189 20.93 -16.86 5.28
C ALA A 189 20.93 -16.99 3.75
N ILE A 190 21.72 -16.18 3.03
CA ILE A 190 21.68 -16.20 1.56
C ILE A 190 22.06 -17.58 0.97
N SER A 191 22.89 -18.36 1.67
CA SER A 191 23.26 -19.73 1.30
C SER A 191 22.09 -20.73 1.37
N SER A 192 20.98 -20.35 2.00
CA SER A 192 19.74 -21.15 2.04
C SER A 192 18.75 -20.79 0.94
N LEU A 193 19.03 -19.75 0.14
CA LEU A 193 18.17 -19.31 -0.95
C LEU A 193 18.54 -20.03 -2.25
N SER A 194 17.52 -20.49 -2.97
CA SER A 194 17.70 -21.18 -4.24
C SER A 194 17.63 -20.21 -5.43
N SER A 195 18.62 -20.32 -6.31
CA SER A 195 18.66 -19.56 -7.57
C SER A 195 17.83 -20.23 -8.65
N PHE A 196 17.32 -19.42 -9.58
CA PHE A 196 16.76 -19.91 -10.83
C PHE A 196 17.88 -20.37 -11.78
N ARG A 197 17.55 -21.34 -12.63
CA ARG A 197 18.42 -21.74 -13.74
C ARG A 197 18.23 -20.81 -14.94
N GLU A 198 19.22 -20.78 -15.83
CA GLU A 198 19.09 -20.05 -17.10
C GLU A 198 17.85 -20.57 -17.87
N GLY A 199 17.02 -19.64 -18.36
CA GLY A 199 15.77 -19.95 -19.05
C GLY A 199 14.61 -20.47 -18.19
N GLU A 200 14.79 -20.64 -16.88
CA GLU A 200 13.69 -20.99 -15.96
C GLU A 200 12.73 -19.81 -15.81
N ASN A 201 11.42 -20.08 -15.91
CA ASN A 201 10.39 -19.04 -15.90
C ASN A 201 9.96 -18.70 -14.45
N PRO A 202 10.32 -17.52 -13.90
CA PRO A 202 9.95 -17.11 -12.55
C PRO A 202 8.45 -16.85 -12.40
N VAL A 203 7.78 -16.41 -13.48
CA VAL A 203 6.32 -16.18 -13.47
C VAL A 203 5.59 -17.51 -13.33
N GLU A 204 5.97 -18.52 -14.11
CA GLU A 204 5.38 -19.85 -14.02
C GLU A 204 5.61 -20.48 -12.65
N TYR A 205 6.84 -20.39 -12.12
CA TYR A 205 7.18 -20.88 -10.78
C TYR A 205 6.30 -20.25 -9.69
N VAL A 206 6.15 -18.92 -9.70
CA VAL A 206 5.29 -18.22 -8.73
C VAL A 206 3.82 -18.63 -8.90
N MET A 207 3.34 -18.70 -10.15
CA MET A 207 1.93 -18.99 -10.41
C MET A 207 1.58 -20.46 -10.16
N GLU A 208 2.51 -21.41 -10.26
CA GLU A 208 2.29 -22.79 -9.83
C GLU A 208 1.81 -22.84 -8.36
N VAL A 209 2.35 -21.96 -7.51
CA VAL A 209 1.99 -21.89 -6.10
C VAL A 209 0.82 -20.94 -5.86
N CYS A 210 0.86 -19.73 -6.39
CA CYS A 210 -0.04 -18.65 -5.98
C CYS A 210 -1.26 -18.46 -6.87
N ARG A 211 -1.36 -19.13 -8.03
CA ARG A 211 -2.40 -18.85 -9.05
C ARG A 211 -3.82 -18.72 -8.50
N ASP A 212 -4.23 -19.60 -7.60
CA ASP A 212 -5.61 -19.62 -7.08
C ASP A 212 -5.91 -18.51 -6.06
N ILE A 213 -4.87 -17.86 -5.53
CA ILE A 213 -4.96 -16.81 -4.52
C ILE A 213 -4.42 -15.45 -5.03
N TYR A 214 -3.83 -15.43 -6.23
CA TYR A 214 -3.18 -14.25 -6.77
C TYR A 214 -4.23 -13.24 -7.28
N PRO A 215 -4.05 -11.94 -6.98
CA PRO A 215 -4.96 -10.91 -7.45
C PRO A 215 -4.92 -10.74 -8.97
N LYS A 216 -6.04 -10.27 -9.54
CA LYS A 216 -6.13 -9.93 -10.96
C LYS A 216 -5.09 -8.85 -11.31
N VAL A 217 -4.37 -9.06 -12.41
CA VAL A 217 -3.38 -8.09 -12.88
C VAL A 217 -4.05 -7.17 -13.91
N VAL A 218 -4.18 -5.89 -13.60
CA VAL A 218 -4.83 -4.94 -14.53
C VAL A 218 -3.87 -4.33 -15.55
N GLN A 219 -2.59 -4.24 -15.21
CA GLN A 219 -1.56 -3.60 -16.03
C GLN A 219 -1.07 -4.53 -17.12
N GLU A 220 -0.84 -3.97 -18.31
CA GLU A 220 -0.28 -4.72 -19.44
C GLU A 220 1.19 -4.40 -19.64
N TRP A 221 2.02 -5.45 -19.65
CA TRP A 221 3.46 -5.37 -19.86
C TRP A 221 3.86 -6.29 -21.02
N LYS A 222 4.03 -5.71 -22.22
CA LYS A 222 4.51 -6.43 -23.41
C LYS A 222 6.02 -6.72 -23.36
N ASP A 223 6.75 -5.82 -22.73
CA ASP A 223 8.19 -5.85 -22.54
C ASP A 223 8.51 -5.26 -21.17
N LYS A 224 9.36 -5.95 -20.42
CA LYS A 224 9.74 -5.61 -19.04
C LYS A 224 11.22 -5.21 -18.92
N THR A 225 12.07 -5.56 -19.87
CA THR A 225 13.54 -5.54 -19.70
C THR A 225 14.26 -4.54 -20.58
N SER A 226 13.69 -4.12 -21.71
CA SER A 226 14.35 -3.12 -22.57
C SER A 226 14.46 -1.73 -21.92
N ASP A 227 15.26 -0.85 -22.52
CA ASP A 227 15.36 0.55 -22.12
C ASP A 227 14.03 1.29 -22.31
N ARG A 228 13.22 0.85 -23.29
CA ARG A 228 11.86 1.34 -23.51
C ARG A 228 10.94 0.91 -22.36
N ALA A 229 11.06 -0.34 -21.89
CA ALA A 229 10.31 -0.83 -20.74
C ALA A 229 10.74 -0.10 -19.44
N LEU A 230 12.01 0.26 -19.32
CA LEU A 230 12.51 1.08 -18.22
C LEU A 230 11.89 2.50 -18.24
N ALA A 231 11.79 3.13 -19.40
CA ALA A 231 11.05 4.39 -19.53
C ALA A 231 9.55 4.20 -19.20
N HIS A 232 8.91 3.11 -19.65
CA HIS A 232 7.52 2.79 -19.28
C HIS A 232 7.36 2.70 -17.74
N PHE A 233 8.25 1.97 -17.07
CA PHE A 233 8.27 1.79 -15.61
C PHE A 233 8.37 3.10 -14.84
N CYS A 234 9.13 4.07 -15.36
CA CYS A 234 9.32 5.39 -14.74
C CYS A 234 8.25 6.43 -15.13
N LEU A 235 7.48 6.24 -16.21
CA LEU A 235 6.55 7.26 -16.71
C LEU A 235 5.08 6.92 -16.51
N HIS A 236 4.72 5.64 -16.64
CA HIS A 236 3.34 5.16 -16.50
C HIS A 236 3.21 4.00 -15.50
N GLY A 237 4.34 3.48 -15.01
CA GLY A 237 4.39 2.44 -14.00
C GLY A 237 4.69 2.97 -12.59
N LEU A 238 5.33 2.13 -11.79
CA LEU A 238 5.60 2.36 -10.37
C LEU A 238 6.38 3.66 -10.09
N GLY A 239 7.28 4.05 -10.99
CA GLY A 239 8.15 5.23 -10.82
C GLY A 239 7.52 6.57 -11.20
N ALA A 240 6.32 6.60 -11.78
CA ALA A 240 5.72 7.80 -12.37
C ALA A 240 5.65 9.00 -11.42
N HIS A 241 5.33 8.75 -10.15
CA HIS A 241 5.21 9.78 -9.11
C HIS A 241 6.56 10.24 -8.52
N ARG A 242 7.66 9.57 -8.87
CA ARG A 242 9.03 9.90 -8.42
C ARG A 242 9.89 10.57 -9.49
N LEU A 243 9.32 10.81 -10.66
CA LEU A 243 10.00 11.50 -11.75
C LEU A 243 10.27 12.96 -11.37
N GLU A 244 11.52 13.37 -11.56
CA GLU A 244 11.98 14.72 -11.24
C GLU A 244 12.95 15.26 -12.29
N LYS A 245 13.22 16.56 -12.20
CA LYS A 245 14.21 17.22 -13.06
C LYS A 245 15.61 16.86 -12.59
N ALA A 246 16.45 16.42 -13.52
CA ALA A 246 17.87 16.20 -13.24
C ALA A 246 18.58 17.54 -13.04
N ASP A 247 19.60 17.55 -12.18
CA ASP A 247 20.48 18.71 -12.05
C ASP A 247 21.45 18.75 -13.25
N PRO A 248 21.32 19.74 -14.16
CA PRO A 248 22.14 19.81 -15.35
C PRO A 248 23.63 20.09 -15.04
N SER A 249 23.94 20.63 -13.86
CA SER A 249 25.32 20.89 -13.43
C SER A 249 26.05 19.60 -13.07
N LEU A 250 25.35 18.65 -12.44
CA LEU A 250 25.88 17.33 -12.07
C LEU A 250 25.77 16.31 -13.21
N HIS A 251 24.75 16.44 -14.05
CA HIS A 251 24.46 15.50 -15.12
C HIS A 251 24.15 16.22 -16.45
N PRO A 252 25.20 16.73 -17.14
CA PRO A 252 25.03 17.40 -18.42
C PRO A 252 24.28 16.53 -19.44
N GLY A 253 23.33 17.14 -20.15
CA GLY A 253 22.49 16.46 -21.16
C GLY A 253 21.33 15.63 -20.59
N CYS A 254 21.30 15.37 -19.28
CA CYS A 254 20.18 14.70 -18.63
C CYS A 254 19.13 15.75 -18.22
N VAL A 255 17.87 15.50 -18.55
CA VAL A 255 16.75 16.40 -18.25
C VAL A 255 15.92 15.88 -17.08
N TYR A 256 15.72 14.57 -17.01
CA TYR A 256 14.92 13.94 -15.96
C TYR A 256 15.70 12.84 -15.26
N ALA A 257 15.30 12.54 -14.03
CA ALA A 257 15.84 11.45 -13.24
C ALA A 257 14.75 10.76 -12.41
N VAL A 258 15.00 9.50 -12.07
CA VAL A 258 14.34 8.82 -10.95
C VAL A 258 15.44 8.29 -10.05
N ARG A 259 15.45 8.76 -8.80
CA ARG A 259 16.55 8.52 -7.86
C ARG A 259 16.23 7.41 -6.85
N THR A 260 17.22 6.57 -6.61
CA THR A 260 17.20 5.46 -5.65
C THR A 260 18.52 5.32 -4.88
N ASN A 261 19.59 6.06 -5.24
CA ASN A 261 20.89 6.03 -4.57
C ASN A 261 20.83 6.46 -3.10
N GLN A 262 19.75 7.12 -2.65
CA GLN A 262 19.52 7.39 -1.24
C GLN A 262 19.45 6.11 -0.38
N LEU A 263 19.20 4.95 -1.01
CA LEU A 263 19.19 3.65 -0.34
C LEU A 263 20.56 2.94 -0.33
N ALA A 264 21.56 3.46 -1.05
CA ALA A 264 22.85 2.79 -1.23
C ALA A 264 23.66 2.66 0.06
N ALA A 265 23.47 3.61 0.98
CA ALA A 265 24.12 3.67 2.28
C ALA A 265 23.56 2.68 3.31
N LEU A 266 22.40 2.05 3.03
CA LEU A 266 21.75 1.20 4.01
C LEU A 266 22.53 -0.12 4.18
N PRO A 267 22.91 -0.50 5.42
CA PRO A 267 23.51 -1.80 5.70
C PRO A 267 22.62 -2.96 5.25
N VAL A 268 23.26 -3.96 4.64
CA VAL A 268 22.60 -5.18 4.16
C VAL A 268 23.21 -6.41 4.81
N ARG A 269 22.41 -7.48 4.88
CA ARG A 269 22.86 -8.80 5.33
C ARG A 269 23.95 -9.33 4.42
N ASP A 270 24.89 -10.08 5.01
CA ASP A 270 26.00 -10.69 4.29
C ASP A 270 25.57 -11.45 3.02
N GLY A 271 26.22 -11.09 1.92
CA GLY A 271 26.03 -11.73 0.61
C GLY A 271 24.91 -11.15 -0.25
N PHE A 272 24.03 -10.33 0.32
CA PHE A 272 23.09 -9.53 -0.47
C PHE A 272 23.79 -8.34 -1.11
N GLU A 273 23.18 -7.84 -2.18
CA GLU A 273 23.61 -6.61 -2.84
C GLU A 273 22.93 -5.37 -2.22
N HIS A 274 23.60 -4.23 -2.28
CA HIS A 274 23.04 -2.94 -1.90
C HIS A 274 22.06 -2.41 -2.95
N TYR A 275 21.06 -1.66 -2.47
CA TYR A 275 20.17 -0.89 -3.33
C TYR A 275 20.85 0.33 -3.96
N GLY A 276 20.22 0.94 -4.95
CA GLY A 276 20.67 2.16 -5.61
C GLY A 276 20.35 2.12 -7.10
N ASN A 277 21.08 2.94 -7.86
CA ASN A 277 21.04 3.11 -9.31
C ASN A 277 20.07 4.19 -9.81
N ASP A 278 20.40 5.47 -9.64
CA ASP A 278 19.66 6.56 -10.27
C ASP A 278 19.64 6.42 -11.80
N VAL A 279 18.46 6.49 -12.40
CA VAL A 279 18.29 6.48 -13.86
C VAL A 279 18.11 7.91 -14.38
N TYR A 280 18.75 8.21 -15.50
CA TYR A 280 18.72 9.54 -16.13
C TYR A 280 18.20 9.46 -17.56
N PHE A 281 17.37 10.44 -17.93
CA PHE A 281 16.72 10.53 -19.23
C PHE A 281 17.03 11.84 -19.95
N ASP A 282 16.94 11.83 -21.28
CA ASP A 282 16.90 13.04 -22.10
C ASP A 282 15.51 13.70 -22.09
N LYS A 283 15.36 14.79 -22.87
CA LYS A 283 14.10 15.53 -23.02
C LYS A 283 12.96 14.70 -23.65
N ASP A 284 13.31 13.64 -24.38
CA ASP A 284 12.37 12.78 -25.10
C ASP A 284 12.14 11.47 -24.30
N PHE A 285 12.61 11.41 -23.06
CA PHE A 285 12.56 10.28 -22.13
C PHE A 285 13.29 9.01 -22.58
N LYS A 286 14.31 9.15 -23.44
CA LYS A 286 15.25 8.06 -23.70
C LYS A 286 16.22 7.92 -22.53
N VAL A 287 16.49 6.68 -22.14
CA VAL A 287 17.46 6.37 -21.07
C VAL A 287 18.86 6.72 -21.57
N LEU A 288 19.57 7.58 -20.84
CA LEU A 288 20.93 8.01 -21.18
C LEU A 288 22.01 7.28 -20.40
N LYS A 289 21.76 7.04 -19.11
CA LYS A 289 22.71 6.41 -18.20
C LYS A 289 22.02 5.98 -16.90
N ILE A 290 22.70 5.10 -16.17
CA ILE A 290 22.40 4.76 -14.79
C ILE A 290 23.63 5.07 -13.95
N VAL A 291 23.44 5.76 -12.82
CA VAL A 291 24.52 6.09 -11.88
C VAL A 291 24.28 5.33 -10.60
N ARG A 292 25.21 4.44 -10.24
CA ARG A 292 25.20 3.70 -8.98
C ARG A 292 26.14 4.36 -7.99
N GLU A 293 25.65 4.59 -6.79
CA GLU A 293 26.49 4.91 -5.64
C GLU A 293 26.72 3.65 -4.81
N GLU A 294 27.94 3.47 -4.33
CA GLU A 294 28.32 2.38 -3.44
C GLU A 294 29.07 2.96 -2.25
N GLN A 295 28.55 2.71 -1.05
CA GLN A 295 29.23 3.05 0.17
C GLN A 295 29.99 1.82 0.66
N VAL A 296 31.32 1.84 0.55
CA VAL A 296 32.17 0.73 1.00
C VAL A 296 32.36 0.80 2.51
N GLU A 297 32.62 2.00 3.04
CA GLU A 297 32.76 2.25 4.47
C GLU A 297 31.93 3.49 4.87
N PRO A 298 31.34 3.55 6.08
CA PRO A 298 30.53 4.67 6.53
C PRO A 298 31.23 6.03 6.49
N TRP A 299 32.56 6.06 6.63
CA TRP A 299 33.38 7.27 6.64
C TRP A 299 33.97 7.67 5.27
N GLU A 300 33.78 6.85 4.23
CA GLU A 300 34.27 7.16 2.88
C GLU A 300 33.19 7.83 2.04
N MET A 301 33.62 8.67 1.09
CA MET A 301 32.72 9.20 0.07
C MET A 301 32.21 8.04 -0.80
N PRO A 302 30.90 7.96 -1.10
CA PRO A 302 30.36 6.92 -1.95
C PRO A 302 31.08 6.87 -3.30
N LYS A 303 31.49 5.67 -3.72
CA LYS A 303 32.05 5.45 -5.06
C LYS A 303 30.92 5.50 -6.07
N SER A 304 31.02 6.42 -7.03
CA SER A 304 30.04 6.56 -8.11
C SER A 304 30.51 5.83 -9.37
N THR A 305 29.66 4.95 -9.90
CA THR A 305 29.87 4.22 -11.15
C THR A 305 28.76 4.57 -12.14
N THR A 306 29.14 4.92 -13.37
CA THR A 306 28.18 5.24 -14.45
C THR A 306 28.13 4.09 -15.45
N PHE A 307 26.92 3.62 -15.73
CA PHE A 307 26.60 2.64 -16.76
C PHE A 307 25.92 3.34 -17.94
N LEU A 308 26.32 2.97 -19.16
CA LEU A 308 25.76 3.51 -20.39
C LEU A 308 24.96 2.41 -21.12
N PRO A 309 23.95 2.77 -21.94
CA PRO A 309 23.19 1.83 -22.75
C PRO A 309 24.04 1.23 -23.88
N ASP A 310 24.82 0.21 -23.57
CA ASP A 310 25.72 -0.49 -24.50
C ASP A 310 25.26 -1.92 -24.82
N GLY A 311 24.11 -2.34 -24.28
CA GLY A 311 23.55 -3.69 -24.44
C GLY A 311 24.35 -4.77 -23.71
N SER A 312 25.35 -4.40 -22.91
CA SER A 312 26.13 -5.36 -22.14
C SER A 312 25.36 -5.92 -20.95
N ARG A 313 25.86 -7.03 -20.40
CA ARG A 313 25.33 -7.59 -19.15
C ARG A 313 25.39 -6.58 -17.99
N THR A 314 26.41 -5.72 -17.93
CA THR A 314 26.53 -4.73 -16.84
C THR A 314 25.46 -3.65 -16.97
N TRP A 315 25.08 -3.27 -18.20
CA TRP A 315 23.91 -2.42 -18.44
C TRP A 315 22.60 -3.09 -17.98
N GLU A 316 22.36 -4.34 -18.39
CA GLU A 316 21.16 -5.09 -17.97
C GLU A 316 21.10 -5.29 -16.45
N TYR A 317 22.24 -5.56 -15.81
CA TYR A 317 22.35 -5.63 -14.35
C TYR A 317 22.00 -4.29 -13.70
N ALA A 318 22.50 -3.18 -14.25
CA ALA A 318 22.20 -1.85 -13.73
C ALA A 318 20.69 -1.53 -13.79
N LYS A 319 20.01 -1.91 -14.87
CA LYS A 319 18.55 -1.78 -15.00
C LYS A 319 17.78 -2.68 -14.02
N PHE A 320 18.22 -3.92 -13.83
CA PHE A 320 17.63 -4.84 -12.85
C PHE A 320 17.75 -4.31 -11.43
N CYS A 321 18.94 -3.82 -11.04
CA CYS A 321 19.16 -3.20 -9.74
C CYS A 321 18.26 -1.97 -9.54
N PHE A 322 18.18 -1.06 -10.52
CA PHE A 322 17.29 0.11 -10.42
C PHE A 322 15.82 -0.30 -10.21
N ARG A 323 15.29 -1.20 -11.05
CA ARG A 323 13.88 -1.65 -10.96
C ARG A 323 13.59 -2.27 -9.60
N SER A 324 14.50 -3.12 -9.12
CA SER A 324 14.40 -3.78 -7.81
C SER A 324 14.52 -2.78 -6.65
N SER A 325 15.45 -1.83 -6.74
CA SER A 325 15.59 -0.76 -5.75
C SER A 325 14.37 0.14 -5.70
N LEU A 326 13.83 0.57 -6.84
CA LEU A 326 12.61 1.38 -6.87
C LEU A 326 11.41 0.61 -6.34
N PHE A 327 11.27 -0.67 -6.68
CA PHE A 327 10.20 -1.53 -6.17
C PHE A 327 10.23 -1.64 -4.64
N SER A 328 11.40 -1.91 -4.06
CA SER A 328 11.58 -1.93 -2.60
C SER A 328 11.40 -0.55 -1.97
N PHE A 329 11.88 0.51 -2.62
CA PHE A 329 11.74 1.90 -2.15
C PHE A 329 10.27 2.28 -2.03
N VAL A 330 9.50 2.12 -3.12
CA VAL A 330 8.09 2.50 -3.16
C VAL A 330 7.28 1.67 -2.16
N THR A 331 7.56 0.36 -2.05
CA THR A 331 6.88 -0.52 -1.08
C THR A 331 7.12 -0.06 0.37
N LEU A 332 8.37 0.24 0.74
CA LEU A 332 8.71 0.59 2.12
C LEU A 332 8.33 2.03 2.46
N VAL A 333 8.71 2.98 1.61
CA VAL A 333 8.64 4.41 1.93
C VAL A 333 7.32 5.01 1.49
N ASP A 334 6.88 4.80 0.25
CA ASP A 334 5.69 5.51 -0.26
C ASP A 334 4.39 4.82 0.14
N HIS A 335 4.38 3.50 0.05
CA HIS A 335 3.24 2.67 0.38
C HIS A 335 3.10 2.53 1.89
N LEU A 336 4.03 1.81 2.52
CA LEU A 336 3.87 1.44 3.92
C LEU A 336 4.09 2.61 4.87
N TYR A 337 5.19 3.36 4.73
CA TYR A 337 5.41 4.53 5.58
C TYR A 337 4.47 5.69 5.21
N GLY A 338 4.50 6.18 3.97
CA GLY A 338 3.80 7.40 3.55
C GLY A 338 2.27 7.27 3.53
N CYS A 339 1.77 6.26 2.83
CA CYS A 339 0.34 6.06 2.64
C CYS A 339 -0.33 5.50 3.90
N HIS A 340 0.08 4.31 4.36
CA HIS A 340 -0.56 3.64 5.51
C HIS A 340 -0.31 4.36 6.83
N LEU A 341 0.96 4.57 7.18
CA LEU A 341 1.37 4.88 8.56
C LEU A 341 1.48 6.38 8.86
N GLN A 342 1.93 7.18 7.89
CA GLN A 342 2.12 8.61 8.09
C GLN A 342 0.82 9.37 7.89
N LEU A 343 0.14 9.25 6.74
CA LEU A 343 -1.04 10.07 6.47
C LEU A 343 -2.35 9.36 6.82
N ALA A 344 -2.60 8.14 6.34
CA ALA A 344 -3.89 7.49 6.56
C ALA A 344 -4.15 7.20 8.05
N ASN A 345 -3.17 6.61 8.73
CA ASN A 345 -3.23 6.34 10.17
C ASN A 345 -3.47 7.61 11.00
N VAL A 346 -2.72 8.70 10.73
CA VAL A 346 -2.82 9.96 11.47
C VAL A 346 -4.18 10.62 11.28
N VAL A 347 -4.65 10.71 10.04
CA VAL A 347 -5.94 11.35 9.75
C VAL A 347 -7.08 10.54 10.39
N VAL A 348 -7.07 9.22 10.26
CA VAL A 348 -8.10 8.37 10.87
C VAL A 348 -8.05 8.43 12.40
N GLN A 349 -6.86 8.46 13.00
CA GLN A 349 -6.72 8.65 14.44
C GLN A 349 -7.29 10.01 14.88
N ALA A 350 -6.88 11.11 14.25
CA ALA A 350 -7.38 12.44 14.61
C ALA A 350 -8.90 12.56 14.38
N MET A 351 -9.43 11.95 13.31
CA MET A 351 -10.87 11.87 13.04
C MET A 351 -11.61 11.21 14.20
N ARG A 352 -11.12 10.05 14.66
CA ARG A 352 -11.70 9.28 15.77
C ARG A 352 -11.60 9.97 17.12
N GLU A 353 -10.54 10.72 17.36
CA GLU A 353 -10.30 11.37 18.65
C GLU A 353 -11.03 12.72 18.76
N GLN A 354 -11.23 13.44 17.65
CA GLN A 354 -11.75 14.82 17.66
C GLN A 354 -13.20 14.95 17.19
N LEU A 355 -13.63 14.15 16.21
CA LEU A 355 -14.96 14.30 15.60
C LEU A 355 -15.98 13.34 16.21
N SER A 356 -17.08 13.89 16.70
CA SER A 356 -18.22 13.14 17.23
C SER A 356 -18.81 12.20 16.17
N SER A 357 -19.44 11.10 16.58
CA SER A 357 -19.97 10.07 15.65
C SER A 357 -20.90 10.64 14.58
N ASP A 358 -21.74 11.62 14.96
CA ASP A 358 -22.67 12.30 14.05
C ASP A 358 -22.08 13.54 13.37
N HIS A 359 -20.80 13.85 13.60
CA HIS A 359 -20.16 15.00 12.99
C HIS A 359 -20.16 14.86 11.45
N PRO A 360 -20.59 15.88 10.69
CA PRO A 360 -20.73 15.83 9.23
C PRO A 360 -19.47 15.38 8.50
N ILE A 361 -18.29 15.83 8.96
CA ILE A 361 -17.01 15.48 8.34
C ILE A 361 -16.64 14.04 8.65
N ARG A 362 -16.93 13.53 9.85
CA ARG A 362 -16.65 12.12 10.16
C ARG A 362 -17.53 11.22 9.31
N ARG A 363 -18.82 11.53 9.23
CA ARG A 363 -19.82 10.85 8.38
C ARG A 363 -19.41 10.83 6.91
N PHE A 364 -18.90 11.96 6.39
CA PHE A 364 -18.34 12.07 5.04
C PHE A 364 -17.11 11.18 4.82
N LEU A 365 -16.20 11.14 5.80
CA LEU A 365 -14.94 10.41 5.71
C LEU A 365 -15.06 8.90 5.99
N LEU A 366 -16.22 8.40 6.44
CA LEU A 366 -16.43 6.98 6.73
C LEU A 366 -15.97 6.05 5.59
N PRO A 367 -16.37 6.25 4.32
CA PRO A 367 -15.90 5.40 3.22
C PRO A 367 -14.37 5.43 3.05
N PHE A 368 -13.77 6.61 3.28
CA PHE A 368 -12.33 6.87 3.10
C PHE A 368 -11.47 6.42 4.29
N SER A 369 -12.10 5.95 5.37
CA SER A 369 -11.42 5.45 6.58
C SER A 369 -11.70 3.97 6.85
N TYR A 370 -12.46 3.33 5.95
CA TYR A 370 -12.85 1.93 6.06
C TYR A 370 -11.61 1.04 6.28
N GLY A 371 -11.64 0.20 7.31
CA GLY A 371 -10.60 -0.81 7.56
C GLY A 371 -9.20 -0.29 7.92
N THR A 372 -8.92 1.03 7.87
CA THR A 372 -7.56 1.58 8.01
C THR A 372 -6.92 1.27 9.36
N ILE A 373 -7.64 1.40 10.47
CA ILE A 373 -7.12 1.02 11.80
C ILE A 373 -6.77 -0.48 11.82
N ASN A 374 -7.68 -1.31 11.31
CA ASN A 374 -7.54 -2.76 11.36
C ASN A 374 -6.31 -3.23 10.58
N ILE A 375 -6.15 -2.76 9.34
CA ILE A 375 -5.04 -3.19 8.49
C ILE A 375 -3.70 -2.65 8.99
N ASN A 376 -3.66 -1.42 9.49
CA ASN A 376 -2.42 -0.84 10.01
C ASN A 376 -1.96 -1.55 11.30
N ASP A 377 -2.89 -1.93 12.18
CA ASP A 377 -2.54 -2.71 13.37
C ASP A 377 -2.09 -4.12 13.01
N LEU A 378 -2.69 -4.73 11.97
CA LEU A 378 -2.23 -6.01 11.44
C LEU A 378 -0.83 -5.89 10.82
N ALA A 379 -0.56 -4.85 10.03
CA ALA A 379 0.74 -4.57 9.46
C ALA A 379 1.81 -4.36 10.54
N ARG A 380 1.47 -3.63 11.61
CA ARG A 380 2.33 -3.45 12.81
C ARG A 380 2.80 -4.79 13.37
N GLN A 381 1.92 -5.78 13.39
CA GLN A 381 2.17 -7.10 13.99
C GLN A 381 2.77 -8.13 13.03
N THR A 382 2.54 -8.00 11.73
CA THR A 382 2.84 -9.08 10.75
C THR A 382 3.73 -8.67 9.58
N LEU A 383 3.90 -7.37 9.32
CA LEU A 383 4.72 -6.87 8.20
C LEU A 383 5.98 -6.16 8.66
N VAL A 384 5.91 -5.36 9.74
CA VAL A 384 6.98 -4.44 10.14
C VAL A 384 7.60 -4.73 11.50
N THR A 385 7.20 -5.81 12.17
CA THR A 385 7.88 -6.25 13.40
C THR A 385 9.11 -7.06 13.07
N ARG A 386 10.03 -7.22 14.02
CA ARG A 386 11.24 -8.02 13.82
C ARG A 386 10.91 -9.42 13.32
N ASP A 387 11.72 -9.91 12.39
CA ASP A 387 11.62 -11.24 11.78
C ASP A 387 10.33 -11.49 10.96
N SER A 388 9.48 -10.48 10.75
CA SER A 388 8.25 -10.59 9.95
C SER A 388 8.47 -10.44 8.43
N PHE A 389 7.39 -10.38 7.64
CA PHE A 389 7.45 -10.43 6.16
C PHE A 389 8.43 -9.43 5.54
N VAL A 390 8.33 -8.13 5.86
CA VAL A 390 9.16 -7.10 5.21
C VAL A 390 10.64 -7.27 5.55
N PRO A 391 11.05 -7.42 6.84
CA PRO A 391 12.44 -7.70 7.19
C PRO A 391 13.03 -8.95 6.51
N GLN A 392 12.22 -9.97 6.22
CA GLN A 392 12.70 -11.18 5.55
C GLN A 392 12.94 -10.99 4.06
N LEU A 393 12.08 -10.20 3.38
CA LEU A 393 12.16 -9.97 1.95
C LEU A 393 13.25 -8.97 1.56
N LEU A 394 13.45 -7.92 2.36
CA LEU A 394 14.47 -6.89 2.10
C LEU A 394 15.88 -7.39 2.43
N PRO A 395 16.93 -6.97 1.72
CA PRO A 395 18.30 -7.38 1.99
C PRO A 395 18.85 -6.75 3.28
N LEU A 396 18.17 -5.75 3.84
CA LEU A 396 18.59 -4.94 4.98
C LEU A 396 18.82 -5.80 6.23
N ASP A 397 19.86 -5.49 6.99
CA ASP A 397 20.00 -6.00 8.36
C ASP A 397 19.16 -5.15 9.34
N ASN A 398 19.28 -5.42 10.65
CA ASN A 398 18.52 -4.66 11.65
C ASN A 398 18.88 -3.17 11.69
N GLU A 399 20.14 -2.82 11.43
CA GLU A 399 20.58 -1.43 11.39
C GLU A 399 20.07 -0.75 10.11
N GLY A 400 20.20 -1.39 8.95
CA GLY A 400 19.64 -0.94 7.69
C GLY A 400 18.14 -0.72 7.73
N LEU A 401 17.39 -1.62 8.37
CA LEU A 401 15.95 -1.43 8.59
C LEU A 401 15.68 -0.21 9.49
N GLN A 402 16.37 -0.07 10.62
CA GLN A 402 16.21 1.09 11.49
C GLN A 402 16.52 2.40 10.77
N LEU A 403 17.61 2.47 10.02
CA LEU A 403 18.00 3.64 9.24
C LEU A 403 16.99 3.95 8.13
N ALA A 404 16.49 2.94 7.42
CA ALA A 404 15.49 3.11 6.39
C ALA A 404 14.19 3.72 6.96
N TRP A 405 13.70 3.21 8.09
CA TRP A 405 12.52 3.74 8.77
C TRP A 405 12.75 5.13 9.36
N ALA A 406 13.90 5.36 10.00
CA ALA A 406 14.27 6.66 10.55
C ALA A 406 14.42 7.73 9.47
N SER A 407 14.76 7.34 8.23
CA SER A 407 14.92 8.26 7.09
C SER A 407 13.69 8.36 6.20
N ALA A 408 12.70 7.47 6.34
CA ALA A 408 11.60 7.32 5.40
C ALA A 408 10.86 8.65 5.13
N TYR A 409 10.61 9.46 6.16
CA TYR A 409 9.95 10.76 6.00
C TYR A 409 10.75 11.75 5.15
N LYS A 410 12.08 11.68 5.13
CA LYS A 410 12.95 12.51 4.29
C LYS A 410 12.98 12.04 2.84
N LEU A 411 12.64 10.77 2.63
CA LEU A 411 12.73 10.07 1.34
C LEU A 411 11.39 9.95 0.61
N LEU A 412 10.29 10.31 1.28
CA LEU A 412 9.02 10.55 0.61
C LEU A 412 9.23 11.58 -0.51
N PRO A 413 8.49 11.48 -1.63
CA PRO A 413 8.62 12.43 -2.71
C PRO A 413 8.48 13.86 -2.15
N PRO A 414 9.23 14.86 -2.65
CA PRO A 414 9.14 16.26 -2.20
C PRO A 414 7.75 16.91 -2.31
N GLU A 415 6.77 16.14 -2.76
CA GLU A 415 5.37 16.49 -2.88
C GLU A 415 4.54 16.05 -1.65
N TYR A 416 5.09 15.13 -0.86
CA TYR A 416 4.63 14.71 0.47
C TYR A 416 5.39 15.46 1.57
N VAL A 417 6.60 15.93 1.26
CA VAL A 417 7.41 16.78 2.12
C VAL A 417 7.17 18.24 1.72
N LEU A 418 6.65 19.05 2.63
CA LEU A 418 6.55 20.49 2.39
C LEU A 418 7.93 21.07 2.08
N ASP A 419 8.15 21.54 0.85
CA ASP A 419 9.30 22.35 0.50
C ASP A 419 9.19 23.71 1.22
N THR A 420 9.73 23.79 2.43
CA THR A 420 9.95 25.04 3.17
C THR A 420 11.20 25.77 2.67
N ALA A 421 12.00 25.15 1.81
CA ALA A 421 13.28 25.68 1.35
C ALA A 421 13.16 26.75 0.26
N SER A 422 11.95 26.97 -0.29
CA SER A 422 11.71 28.09 -1.22
C SER A 422 11.72 29.47 -0.56
N GLY A 423 11.91 29.57 0.76
CA GLY A 423 12.27 30.81 1.48
C GLY A 423 11.32 31.99 1.30
N SER A 424 10.08 31.77 0.84
CA SER A 424 9.20 32.83 0.34
C SER A 424 7.75 32.75 0.83
N GLU A 425 7.38 31.77 1.65
CA GLU A 425 6.01 31.63 2.16
C GLU A 425 6.00 31.77 3.68
N GLY A 426 5.21 32.71 4.21
CA GLY A 426 4.93 32.79 5.64
C GLY A 426 4.18 31.54 6.11
N PRO A 427 4.05 31.32 7.42
CA PRO A 427 3.49 30.08 7.93
C PRO A 427 2.01 29.88 7.56
N VAL A 428 1.27 30.95 7.21
CA VAL A 428 -0.12 30.83 6.73
C VAL A 428 -0.17 30.41 5.26
N GLU A 429 0.69 30.97 4.40
CA GLU A 429 0.81 30.56 3.00
C GLU A 429 1.20 29.07 2.92
N LEU A 430 2.08 28.63 3.82
CA LEU A 430 2.44 27.22 3.96
C LEU A 430 1.25 26.32 4.32
N MET A 431 0.32 26.79 5.17
CA MET A 431 -0.90 26.04 5.49
C MET A 431 -1.83 25.88 4.30
N GLU A 432 -1.93 26.91 3.44
CA GLU A 432 -2.76 26.86 2.24
C GLU A 432 -2.22 25.89 1.21
N THR A 433 -0.90 25.73 1.17
CA THR A 433 -0.21 24.98 0.12
C THR A 433 0.12 23.56 0.54
N LEU A 434 0.12 23.28 1.86
CA LEU A 434 0.41 21.95 2.43
C LEU A 434 -0.39 20.82 1.80
N PHE A 435 -1.69 21.02 1.63
CA PHE A 435 -2.55 19.99 1.05
C PHE A 435 -2.96 20.29 -0.39
N ASP A 436 -2.45 21.36 -1.02
CA ASP A 436 -2.83 21.75 -2.37
C ASP A 436 -2.06 20.95 -3.44
N ARG A 437 -2.63 19.80 -3.81
CA ARG A 437 -2.06 18.92 -4.84
C ARG A 437 -2.04 19.57 -6.23
N GLU A 438 -3.00 20.42 -6.55
CA GLU A 438 -3.05 21.09 -7.86
C GLU A 438 -1.89 22.07 -8.02
N LYS A 439 -1.54 22.84 -6.98
CA LYS A 439 -0.36 23.72 -7.00
C LYS A 439 0.93 22.92 -7.20
N VAL A 440 1.05 21.76 -6.56
CA VAL A 440 2.21 20.86 -6.74
C VAL A 440 2.31 20.35 -8.18
N ILE A 441 1.21 19.83 -8.74
CA ILE A 441 1.19 19.30 -10.10
C ILE A 441 1.48 20.40 -11.13
N LYS A 442 0.91 21.59 -10.97
CA LYS A 442 1.17 22.73 -11.88
C LYS A 442 2.64 23.15 -11.86
N ARG A 443 3.29 23.21 -10.70
CA ARG A 443 4.73 23.47 -10.58
C ARG A 443 5.56 22.43 -11.34
N LYS A 444 5.20 21.15 -11.27
CA LYS A 444 5.85 20.08 -12.05
C LYS A 444 5.66 20.30 -13.55
N GLN A 445 4.45 20.63 -13.99
CA GLN A 445 4.17 20.94 -15.40
C GLN A 445 5.01 22.13 -15.90
N GLU A 446 5.11 23.20 -15.11
CA GLU A 446 5.96 24.37 -15.40
C GLU A 446 7.46 24.02 -15.47
N GLN A 447 7.90 23.02 -14.70
CA GLN A 447 9.26 22.48 -14.76
C GLN A 447 9.51 21.54 -15.95
N GLY A 448 8.50 21.32 -16.81
CA GLY A 448 8.59 20.43 -17.98
C GLY A 448 8.18 18.98 -17.71
N LEU A 449 7.55 18.68 -16.55
CA LEU A 449 7.04 17.35 -16.18
C LEU A 449 5.53 17.24 -16.41
N ALA A 450 5.06 17.60 -17.61
CA ALA A 450 3.64 17.51 -17.98
C ALA A 450 3.25 16.12 -18.55
N THR A 451 3.67 15.04 -17.86
CA THR A 451 3.41 13.66 -18.28
C THR A 451 1.92 13.30 -18.19
N SER A 452 1.50 12.26 -18.91
CA SER A 452 0.12 11.73 -18.82
C SER A 452 -0.28 11.36 -17.40
N TYR A 453 0.67 10.89 -16.58
CA TYR A 453 0.47 10.66 -15.14
C TYR A 453 -0.02 11.93 -14.43
N TYR A 454 0.71 13.04 -14.54
CA TYR A 454 0.34 14.29 -13.88
C TYR A 454 -0.93 14.93 -14.47
N GLN A 455 -1.22 14.72 -15.76
CA GLN A 455 -2.46 15.18 -16.38
C GLN A 455 -3.68 14.45 -15.80
N GLN A 456 -3.64 13.12 -15.70
CA GLN A 456 -4.70 12.32 -15.10
C GLN A 456 -4.80 12.55 -13.58
N ALA A 457 -3.68 12.74 -12.88
CA ALA A 457 -3.65 13.13 -11.47
C ALA A 457 -4.40 14.45 -11.22
N LEU A 458 -4.16 15.46 -12.06
CA LEU A 458 -4.84 16.75 -11.95
C LEU A 458 -6.34 16.62 -12.25
N ARG A 459 -6.73 15.79 -13.23
CA ARG A 459 -8.13 15.51 -13.54
C ARG A 459 -8.84 14.87 -12.36
N TYR A 460 -8.25 13.82 -11.77
CA TYR A 460 -8.80 13.13 -10.61
C TYR A 460 -8.89 14.03 -9.37
N TRP A 461 -7.83 14.79 -9.07
CA TRP A 461 -7.81 15.77 -7.99
C TRP A 461 -8.99 16.75 -8.08
N ARG A 462 -9.26 17.30 -9.27
CA ARG A 462 -10.35 18.26 -9.47
C ARG A 462 -11.72 17.64 -9.26
N ILE A 463 -11.91 16.36 -9.60
CA ILE A 463 -13.15 15.62 -9.33
C ILE A 463 -13.37 15.52 -7.82
N LEU A 464 -12.38 15.04 -7.07
CA LEU A 464 -12.46 14.94 -5.61
C LEU A 464 -12.63 16.30 -4.95
N ARG A 465 -11.87 17.32 -5.38
CA ARG A 465 -11.93 18.66 -4.82
C ARG A 465 -13.31 19.27 -4.99
N LYS A 466 -13.94 19.06 -6.15
CA LYS A 466 -15.31 19.49 -6.39
C LYS A 466 -16.29 18.76 -5.47
N PHE A 467 -16.19 17.44 -5.34
CA PHE A 467 -17.05 16.65 -4.46
C PHE A 467 -16.96 17.12 -2.99
N VAL A 468 -15.74 17.32 -2.47
CA VAL A 468 -15.50 17.86 -1.13
C VAL A 468 -16.08 19.26 -0.99
N ALA A 469 -15.81 20.16 -1.94
CA ALA A 469 -16.31 21.53 -1.89
C ALA A 469 -17.84 21.59 -1.90
N ASP A 470 -18.49 20.85 -2.80
CA ASP A 470 -19.95 20.79 -2.89
C ASP A 470 -20.57 20.24 -1.59
N TYR A 471 -19.93 19.24 -0.96
CA TYR A 471 -20.37 18.70 0.33
C TYR A 471 -20.24 19.72 1.47
N LEU A 472 -19.09 20.41 1.57
CA LEU A 472 -18.89 21.45 2.58
C LEU A 472 -19.82 22.64 2.38
N ASP A 473 -20.06 23.04 1.12
CA ASP A 473 -21.00 24.11 0.77
C ASP A 473 -22.43 23.76 1.15
N HIS A 474 -22.84 22.49 1.02
CA HIS A 474 -24.14 22.03 1.48
C HIS A 474 -24.27 22.12 3.01
N TYR A 475 -23.28 21.62 3.74
CA TYR A 475 -23.37 21.52 5.20
C TYR A 475 -23.13 22.85 5.93
N TYR A 476 -22.06 23.56 5.59
CA TYR A 476 -21.70 24.83 6.25
C TYR A 476 -22.32 26.04 5.56
N GLY A 477 -22.76 25.91 4.30
CA GLY A 477 -23.24 27.02 3.48
C GLY A 477 -22.14 27.66 2.62
N THR A 478 -22.56 28.62 1.80
CA THR A 478 -21.71 29.33 0.83
C THR A 478 -21.43 30.77 1.28
N GLY A 479 -20.42 31.40 0.65
CA GLY A 479 -19.99 32.77 0.94
C GLY A 479 -19.51 32.98 2.38
N SER A 480 -19.53 34.24 2.83
CA SER A 480 -19.02 34.64 4.14
C SER A 480 -19.72 33.97 5.32
N ARG A 481 -21.03 33.67 5.20
CA ARG A 481 -21.77 32.94 6.23
C ARG A 481 -21.25 31.52 6.40
N GLY A 482 -21.00 30.82 5.28
CA GLY A 482 -20.43 29.47 5.33
C GLY A 482 -19.00 29.44 5.83
N GLU A 483 -18.19 30.44 5.47
CA GLU A 483 -16.84 30.60 6.01
C GLU A 483 -16.85 30.80 7.53
N MET A 484 -17.79 31.60 8.06
CA MET A 484 -17.95 31.78 9.50
C MET A 484 -18.44 30.51 10.20
N ALA A 485 -19.42 29.81 9.64
CA ALA A 485 -19.95 28.57 10.21
C ALA A 485 -18.87 27.49 10.32
N LEU A 486 -18.07 27.31 9.26
CA LEU A 486 -16.96 26.36 9.23
C LEU A 486 -15.84 26.76 10.19
N ALA A 487 -15.50 28.06 10.27
CA ALA A 487 -14.48 28.54 11.20
C ALA A 487 -14.89 28.45 12.67
N ALA A 488 -16.19 28.43 12.97
CA ALA A 488 -16.74 28.26 14.32
C ALA A 488 -16.80 26.79 14.77
N ASP A 489 -16.54 25.83 13.88
CA ASP A 489 -16.55 24.41 14.19
C ASP A 489 -15.28 23.99 14.94
N GLU A 490 -15.43 23.82 16.25
CA GLU A 490 -14.32 23.49 17.16
C GLU A 490 -13.79 22.06 16.93
N GLU A 491 -14.66 21.09 16.64
CA GLU A 491 -14.23 19.70 16.40
C GLU A 491 -13.43 19.61 15.11
N LEU A 492 -13.89 20.26 14.04
CA LEU A 492 -13.20 20.33 12.77
C LEU A 492 -11.84 21.03 12.90
N LYS A 493 -11.76 22.13 13.66
CA LYS A 493 -10.49 22.78 13.98
C LYS A 493 -9.53 21.83 14.68
N LEU A 494 -9.96 21.18 15.76
CA LEU A 494 -9.12 20.27 16.54
C LEU A 494 -8.66 19.07 15.71
N PHE A 495 -9.52 18.55 14.84
CA PHE A 495 -9.18 17.49 13.90
C PHE A 495 -8.01 17.87 12.97
N LEU A 496 -8.06 19.05 12.33
CA LEU A 496 -6.96 19.53 11.50
C LEU A 496 -5.70 19.78 12.32
N LEU A 497 -5.80 20.49 13.46
CA LEU A 497 -4.65 20.83 14.27
C LEU A 497 -3.95 19.60 14.84
N GLN A 498 -4.70 18.59 15.29
CA GLN A 498 -4.13 17.31 15.72
C GLN A 498 -3.43 16.61 14.56
N THR A 499 -4.08 16.53 13.39
CA THR A 499 -3.50 15.91 12.19
C THR A 499 -2.17 16.55 11.84
N VAL A 500 -2.15 17.88 11.70
CA VAL A 500 -0.92 18.62 11.38
C VAL A 500 0.12 18.32 12.45
N THR A 501 -0.19 18.54 13.74
CA THR A 501 0.75 18.33 14.85
C THR A 501 1.37 16.92 14.85
N GLN A 502 0.58 15.89 14.57
CA GLN A 502 1.09 14.52 14.46
C GLN A 502 2.01 14.34 13.25
N LEU A 503 1.66 14.87 12.08
CA LEU A 503 2.56 14.88 10.92
C LEU A 503 3.86 15.63 11.22
N GLN A 504 3.80 16.71 12.02
CA GLN A 504 5.00 17.46 12.43
C GLN A 504 5.91 16.64 13.34
N ALA A 505 5.35 15.86 14.25
CA ALA A 505 6.12 15.00 15.13
C ALA A 505 6.94 13.95 14.38
N PHE A 506 6.62 13.66 13.11
CA PHE A 506 7.28 12.65 12.30
C PHE A 506 8.28 13.20 11.28
N SER A 507 8.40 14.51 11.13
CA SER A 507 9.30 15.08 10.11
C SER A 507 10.00 16.36 10.59
N ASP A 508 11.35 16.38 10.50
CA ASP A 508 12.18 17.56 10.71
C ASP A 508 11.69 18.86 9.98
N PRO A 509 11.18 18.81 8.72
CA PRO A 509 10.79 20.03 7.99
C PRO A 509 9.41 20.60 8.34
N PHE A 510 8.62 19.93 9.18
CA PHE A 510 7.34 20.46 9.62
C PHE A 510 7.48 21.46 10.77
N SER A 511 8.58 22.20 10.85
CA SER A 511 8.71 23.36 11.73
C SER A 511 7.90 24.54 11.20
N THR A 512 6.60 24.38 10.98
CA THR A 512 5.70 25.45 10.52
C THR A 512 5.44 26.48 11.63
N GLY A 513 6.21 26.45 12.72
CA GLY A 513 5.86 27.11 13.97
C GLY A 513 4.66 26.43 14.63
N GLN A 514 4.25 26.98 15.77
CA GLN A 514 3.09 26.50 16.51
C GLN A 514 1.81 26.80 15.72
N MET A 515 1.40 25.93 14.79
CA MET A 515 0.20 26.09 13.95
C MET A 515 -1.06 26.41 14.76
N HIS A 516 -1.15 25.87 15.97
CA HIS A 516 -2.23 26.17 16.92
C HIS A 516 -2.27 27.65 17.34
N GLU A 517 -1.13 28.34 17.40
CA GLU A 517 -1.04 29.77 17.73
C GLU A 517 -1.41 30.65 16.54
N LEU A 518 -1.13 30.18 15.32
CA LEU A 518 -1.41 30.94 14.10
C LEU A 518 -2.85 30.76 13.62
N TRP A 519 -3.48 29.62 13.86
CA TRP A 519 -4.85 29.36 13.39
C TRP A 519 -5.89 30.44 13.76
N PRO A 520 -5.88 31.02 14.98
CA PRO A 520 -6.78 32.13 15.32
C PRO A 520 -6.60 33.38 14.44
N SER A 521 -5.39 33.64 13.93
CA SER A 521 -5.10 34.82 13.09
C SER A 521 -5.38 34.59 11.61
N VAL A 522 -5.60 33.34 11.17
CA VAL A 522 -5.96 33.02 9.78
C VAL A 522 -7.38 33.54 9.48
N PRO A 523 -7.57 34.38 8.44
CA PRO A 523 -8.89 34.82 8.00
C PRO A 523 -9.82 33.66 7.63
N ASN A 524 -11.12 33.79 7.93
CA ASN A 524 -12.10 32.73 7.64
C ASN A 524 -12.18 32.37 6.14
N SER A 525 -11.98 33.36 5.26
CA SER A 525 -11.91 33.16 3.81
C SER A 525 -10.73 32.29 3.36
N ARG A 526 -9.65 32.22 4.16
CA ARG A 526 -8.48 31.36 3.92
C ARG A 526 -8.64 29.97 4.55
N LYS A 527 -9.38 29.86 5.68
CA LYS A 527 -9.62 28.57 6.38
C LYS A 527 -10.37 27.56 5.52
N LYS A 528 -11.45 27.98 4.85
CA LYS A 528 -12.29 27.06 4.06
C LYS A 528 -11.51 26.37 2.92
N PRO A 529 -10.72 27.07 2.09
CA PRO A 529 -9.82 26.43 1.12
C PRO A 529 -8.83 25.43 1.74
N ILE A 530 -8.26 25.73 2.91
CA ILE A 530 -7.35 24.81 3.64
C ILE A 530 -8.07 23.50 3.95
N PHE A 531 -9.29 23.55 4.48
CA PHE A 531 -10.06 22.33 4.77
C PHE A 531 -10.46 21.56 3.51
N ILE A 532 -10.88 22.26 2.45
CA ILE A 532 -11.18 21.61 1.16
C ILE A 532 -9.95 20.83 0.69
N ASN A 533 -8.78 21.48 0.64
CA ASN A 533 -7.55 20.85 0.19
C ASN A 533 -7.12 19.70 1.12
N PHE A 534 -7.22 19.87 2.45
CA PHE A 534 -6.92 18.84 3.44
C PHE A 534 -7.76 17.57 3.24
N LEU A 535 -9.09 17.70 3.22
CA LEU A 535 -9.99 16.56 3.03
C LEU A 535 -9.81 15.93 1.65
N THR A 536 -9.61 16.74 0.62
CA THR A 536 -9.35 16.26 -0.74
C THR A 536 -8.05 15.46 -0.80
N ARG A 537 -6.99 15.93 -0.15
CA ARG A 537 -5.69 15.24 -0.10
C ARG A 537 -5.76 13.92 0.64
N PHE A 538 -6.50 13.84 1.73
CA PHE A 538 -6.74 12.57 2.39
C PHE A 538 -7.49 11.60 1.46
N CYS A 539 -8.61 12.02 0.87
CA CYS A 539 -9.41 11.17 -0.03
C CYS A 539 -8.59 10.72 -1.26
N GLU A 540 -7.80 11.62 -1.85
CA GLU A 540 -6.95 11.30 -3.01
C GLU A 540 -5.84 10.32 -2.64
N LEU A 541 -5.21 10.48 -1.47
CA LEU A 541 -4.18 9.55 -1.03
C LEU A 541 -4.74 8.15 -0.80
N VAL A 542 -5.81 8.00 -0.03
CA VAL A 542 -6.31 6.67 0.37
C VAL A 542 -7.02 5.93 -0.76
N THR A 543 -7.26 6.60 -1.89
CA THR A 543 -7.81 6.01 -3.11
C THR A 543 -6.69 5.80 -4.14
N VAL A 544 -6.46 6.77 -5.03
CA VAL A 544 -5.49 6.64 -6.12
C VAL A 544 -4.04 6.67 -5.65
N GLY A 545 -3.75 7.37 -4.54
CA GLY A 545 -2.41 7.37 -3.96
C GLY A 545 -1.99 5.98 -3.50
N HIS A 546 -2.88 5.28 -2.79
CA HIS A 546 -2.72 3.90 -2.36
C HIS A 546 -2.60 2.96 -3.57
N GLU A 547 -3.44 3.15 -4.59
CA GLU A 547 -3.38 2.35 -5.82
C GLU A 547 -2.03 2.51 -6.55
N GLN A 548 -1.50 3.72 -6.68
CA GLN A 548 -0.22 3.99 -7.37
C GLN A 548 0.96 3.22 -6.77
N VAL A 549 0.93 3.02 -5.45
CA VAL A 549 2.05 2.44 -4.71
C VAL A 549 1.79 0.99 -4.29
N GLY A 550 0.52 0.57 -4.24
CA GLY A 550 0.09 -0.77 -3.81
C GLY A 550 -0.37 -1.70 -4.93
N GLN A 551 -0.75 -1.18 -6.11
CA GLN A 551 -1.14 -2.01 -7.26
C GLN A 551 0.10 -2.53 -8.00
N VAL A 552 0.77 -3.51 -7.40
CA VAL A 552 2.07 -3.99 -7.87
C VAL A 552 2.09 -5.45 -8.32
N GLN A 553 0.92 -5.99 -8.67
CA GLN A 553 0.76 -7.41 -9.07
C GLN A 553 1.63 -7.79 -10.27
N ALA A 554 1.70 -6.93 -11.29
CA ALA A 554 2.55 -7.21 -12.47
C ALA A 554 4.05 -7.28 -12.13
N TYR A 555 4.48 -6.52 -11.12
CA TYR A 555 5.87 -6.42 -10.67
C TYR A 555 6.23 -7.60 -9.76
N ALA A 556 5.38 -7.90 -8.77
CA ALA A 556 5.60 -8.97 -7.80
C ALA A 556 5.47 -10.39 -8.39
N GLN A 557 4.81 -10.53 -9.54
CA GLN A 557 4.67 -11.82 -10.24
C GLN A 557 5.97 -12.28 -10.91
N ASP A 558 6.88 -11.36 -11.24
CA ASP A 558 8.06 -11.62 -12.06
C ASP A 558 9.36 -11.15 -11.41
N ALA A 559 10.05 -12.08 -10.74
CA ALA A 559 11.30 -11.79 -10.05
C ALA A 559 12.47 -11.44 -10.99
N SER A 560 12.32 -11.55 -12.32
CA SER A 560 13.29 -11.05 -13.30
C SER A 560 12.99 -9.61 -13.74
N PHE A 561 11.76 -9.14 -13.48
CA PHE A 561 11.39 -7.75 -13.66
C PHE A 561 11.94 -6.89 -12.51
N CYS A 562 11.58 -7.26 -11.28
CA CYS A 562 12.09 -6.67 -10.05
C CYS A 562 11.97 -7.66 -8.88
N THR A 563 12.82 -7.51 -7.88
CA THR A 563 12.81 -8.35 -6.66
C THR A 563 13.08 -7.48 -5.43
N PHE A 564 12.64 -7.95 -4.25
CA PHE A 564 12.97 -7.26 -3.00
C PHE A 564 14.45 -7.37 -2.64
N SER A 565 15.09 -8.51 -2.92
CA SER A 565 16.50 -8.73 -2.61
C SER A 565 17.14 -9.71 -3.59
N TRP A 566 18.47 -9.60 -3.73
CA TRP A 566 19.27 -10.45 -4.62
C TRP A 566 20.72 -10.56 -4.15
N SER A 567 21.43 -11.55 -4.68
CA SER A 567 22.83 -11.80 -4.32
C SER A 567 23.79 -10.88 -5.06
N LYS A 568 24.87 -10.47 -4.38
CA LYS A 568 26.00 -9.75 -4.99
C LYS A 568 26.68 -10.52 -6.12
N SER A 569 26.58 -11.85 -6.16
CA SER A 569 27.16 -12.68 -7.23
C SER A 569 26.51 -12.42 -8.59
N LEU A 570 25.25 -11.95 -8.63
CA LEU A 570 24.55 -11.63 -9.87
C LEU A 570 25.24 -10.55 -10.71
N ARG A 571 26.08 -9.72 -10.08
CA ARG A 571 26.94 -8.75 -10.77
C ARG A 571 27.86 -9.43 -11.80
N GLN A 572 28.34 -10.63 -11.51
CA GLN A 572 29.32 -11.35 -12.32
C GLN A 572 28.67 -12.44 -13.18
N GLU A 573 27.78 -13.24 -12.59
CA GLU A 573 27.27 -14.45 -13.24
C GLU A 573 25.81 -14.78 -12.86
N GLY A 574 25.20 -15.71 -13.60
CA GLY A 574 23.84 -16.19 -13.36
C GLY A 574 22.73 -15.34 -14.01
N PRO A 575 21.48 -15.84 -13.99
CA PRO A 575 20.34 -15.11 -14.53
C PRO A 575 20.01 -13.88 -13.67
N LEU A 576 19.61 -12.76 -14.29
CA LEU A 576 19.21 -11.53 -13.60
C LEU A 576 17.80 -11.66 -13.01
N VAL A 577 17.68 -12.42 -11.94
CA VAL A 577 16.42 -12.79 -11.29
C VAL A 577 16.61 -12.92 -9.78
N GLY A 578 15.60 -12.49 -9.02
CA GLY A 578 15.58 -12.67 -7.58
C GLY A 578 15.58 -14.15 -7.16
N PRO A 579 16.06 -14.52 -5.97
CA PRO A 579 16.00 -15.90 -5.48
C PRO A 579 14.56 -16.41 -5.37
N LYS A 580 14.37 -17.73 -5.49
CA LYS A 580 13.04 -18.36 -5.55
C LYS A 580 12.19 -18.09 -4.31
N GLU A 581 12.79 -18.06 -3.13
CA GLU A 581 12.07 -17.80 -1.88
C GLU A 581 11.64 -16.35 -1.78
N VAL A 582 12.44 -15.41 -2.31
CA VAL A 582 12.09 -13.98 -2.36
C VAL A 582 10.99 -13.74 -3.41
N ALA A 583 11.08 -14.40 -4.56
CA ALA A 583 10.04 -14.39 -5.59
C ALA A 583 8.69 -14.87 -5.05
N LEU A 584 8.69 -16.04 -4.42
CA LEU A 584 7.48 -16.63 -3.83
C LEU A 584 6.96 -15.80 -2.65
N GLY A 585 7.85 -15.32 -1.77
CA GLY A 585 7.46 -14.48 -0.65
C GLY A 585 6.87 -13.14 -1.09
N GLY A 586 7.42 -12.50 -2.11
CA GLY A 586 6.86 -11.28 -2.70
C GLY A 586 5.49 -11.50 -3.35
N ALA A 587 5.32 -12.61 -4.05
CA ALA A 587 4.02 -12.97 -4.63
C ALA A 587 2.96 -13.34 -3.59
N LEU A 588 3.36 -14.00 -2.49
CA LEU A 588 2.48 -14.31 -1.37
C LEU A 588 2.10 -13.05 -0.60
N LEU A 589 3.04 -12.14 -0.37
CA LEU A 589 2.74 -10.82 0.19
C LEU A 589 1.66 -10.14 -0.65
N MET A 590 1.83 -10.13 -1.97
CA MET A 590 0.83 -9.59 -2.90
C MET A 590 -0.53 -10.26 -2.82
N ALA A 591 -0.57 -11.59 -2.72
CA ALA A 591 -1.83 -12.30 -2.53
C ALA A 591 -2.52 -11.93 -1.20
N LEU A 592 -1.75 -11.79 -0.12
CA LEU A 592 -2.25 -11.47 1.22
C LEU A 592 -2.76 -10.01 1.34
N THR A 593 -2.13 -9.07 0.62
CA THR A 593 -2.41 -7.62 0.65
C THR A 593 -3.12 -7.13 -0.62
N SER A 594 -3.92 -7.97 -1.26
CA SER A 594 -4.76 -7.56 -2.41
C SER A 594 -6.14 -8.23 -2.39
N THR A 595 -6.65 -8.52 -1.20
CA THR A 595 -8.04 -8.96 -1.05
C THR A 595 -8.97 -7.79 -1.40
N PRO A 596 -9.92 -7.92 -2.33
CA PRO A 596 -10.67 -6.77 -2.84
C PRO A 596 -11.49 -6.07 -1.76
N MET A 597 -11.34 -4.75 -1.60
CA MET A 597 -12.08 -3.95 -0.62
C MET A 597 -13.21 -3.13 -1.28
N PRO A 598 -14.05 -2.40 -0.50
CA PRO A 598 -15.11 -1.57 -1.07
C PRO A 598 -14.60 -0.63 -2.17
N ARG A 599 -15.31 -0.63 -3.30
CA ARG A 599 -14.93 0.14 -4.49
C ARG A 599 -15.38 1.58 -4.37
N LEU A 600 -14.57 2.50 -4.89
CA LEU A 600 -14.90 3.92 -4.98
C LEU A 600 -16.02 4.18 -5.99
N LEU A 601 -15.92 3.55 -7.15
CA LEU A 601 -16.95 3.63 -8.18
C LEU A 601 -18.03 2.57 -7.93
N ALA A 602 -19.24 3.02 -7.62
CA ALA A 602 -20.37 2.15 -7.32
C ALA A 602 -20.82 1.38 -8.57
N GLN A 603 -20.92 0.06 -8.44
CA GLN A 603 -21.37 -0.86 -9.51
C GLN A 603 -22.80 -1.33 -9.29
N SER A 604 -23.26 -1.27 -8.05
CA SER A 604 -24.61 -1.64 -7.64
C SER A 604 -25.10 -0.67 -6.55
N PRO A 605 -26.42 -0.62 -6.26
CA PRO A 605 -26.94 0.15 -5.13
C PRO A 605 -26.32 -0.24 -3.78
N ALA A 606 -25.84 -1.47 -3.63
CA ALA A 606 -25.18 -1.93 -2.40
C ALA A 606 -23.78 -1.31 -2.17
N ASP A 607 -23.21 -0.68 -3.20
CA ASP A 607 -21.93 0.03 -3.15
C ASP A 607 -22.13 1.55 -2.90
N ASP A 608 -23.37 2.01 -2.73
CA ASP A 608 -23.69 3.42 -2.50
C ASP A 608 -23.42 3.85 -1.05
N TRP A 609 -22.37 4.61 -0.83
CA TRP A 609 -21.99 5.16 0.47
C TRP A 609 -22.81 6.36 0.92
N SER A 610 -23.62 6.98 0.06
CA SER A 610 -24.32 8.23 0.40
C SER A 610 -25.30 8.09 1.56
N HIS A 611 -25.72 6.86 1.90
CA HIS A 611 -26.53 6.59 3.08
C HIS A 611 -25.81 6.86 4.41
N VAL A 612 -24.47 6.91 4.44
CA VAL A 612 -23.70 7.27 5.64
C VAL A 612 -23.43 8.77 5.76
N PHE A 613 -23.95 9.61 4.88
CA PHE A 613 -23.89 11.06 5.07
C PHE A 613 -24.92 11.50 6.14
N PRO A 614 -24.75 12.67 6.79
CA PRO A 614 -25.72 13.20 7.75
C PRO A 614 -27.08 13.48 7.06
N ALA A 615 -28.07 13.95 7.83
CA ALA A 615 -29.41 14.21 7.32
C ALA A 615 -29.40 15.28 6.21
N MET A 616 -29.35 14.81 4.96
CA MET A 616 -29.51 15.57 3.73
C MET A 616 -30.86 15.20 3.12
N SER A 617 -31.49 16.12 2.37
CA SER A 617 -32.63 15.74 1.55
C SER A 617 -32.22 14.67 0.54
N GLU A 618 -33.15 13.78 0.16
CA GLU A 618 -32.88 12.76 -0.85
C GLU A 618 -32.39 13.38 -2.16
N GLY A 619 -32.94 14.54 -2.53
CA GLY A 619 -32.52 15.33 -3.70
C GLY A 619 -31.08 15.85 -3.60
N ASP A 620 -30.67 16.41 -2.46
CA ASP A 620 -29.31 16.92 -2.28
C ASP A 620 -28.27 15.80 -2.26
N ARG A 621 -28.63 14.66 -1.64
CA ARG A 621 -27.78 13.46 -1.62
C ARG A 621 -27.59 12.88 -3.01
N ALA A 622 -28.70 12.68 -3.73
CA ALA A 622 -28.69 12.20 -5.11
C ALA A 622 -27.90 13.15 -6.02
N LYS A 623 -27.96 14.46 -5.74
CA LYS A 623 -27.17 15.44 -6.47
C LYS A 623 -25.68 15.34 -6.16
N ILE A 624 -25.25 15.51 -4.90
CA ILE A 624 -23.82 15.64 -4.57
C ILE A 624 -23.06 14.33 -4.82
N PHE A 625 -23.57 13.20 -4.31
CA PHE A 625 -22.93 11.92 -4.52
C PHE A 625 -23.15 11.39 -5.95
N GLY A 626 -24.33 11.63 -6.53
CA GLY A 626 -24.62 11.24 -7.91
C GLY A 626 -23.76 11.99 -8.93
N ASP A 627 -23.56 13.29 -8.76
CA ASP A 627 -22.66 14.11 -9.60
C ASP A 627 -21.21 13.59 -9.50
N PHE A 628 -20.76 13.25 -8.29
CA PHE A 628 -19.43 12.65 -8.07
C PHE A 628 -19.30 11.30 -8.79
N GLN A 629 -20.25 10.39 -8.60
CA GLN A 629 -20.25 9.08 -9.26
C GLN A 629 -20.36 9.20 -10.79
N ALA A 630 -21.10 10.19 -11.31
CA ALA A 630 -21.19 10.47 -12.74
C ALA A 630 -19.86 10.93 -13.33
N GLU A 631 -19.16 11.86 -12.67
CA GLU A 631 -17.82 12.30 -13.09
C GLU A 631 -16.79 11.17 -13.00
N LEU A 632 -16.86 10.30 -11.98
CA LEU A 632 -16.00 9.11 -11.91
C LEU A 632 -16.25 8.14 -13.08
N ARG A 633 -17.51 7.88 -13.45
CA ARG A 633 -17.82 7.03 -14.61
C ARG A 633 -17.29 7.63 -15.91
N LYS A 634 -17.47 8.95 -16.08
CA LYS A 634 -16.94 9.67 -17.24
C LYS A 634 -15.42 9.56 -17.29
N PHE A 635 -14.73 9.82 -16.18
CA PHE A 635 -13.27 9.72 -16.12
C PHE A 635 -12.77 8.28 -16.32
N SER A 636 -13.50 7.27 -15.82
CA SER A 636 -13.21 5.86 -16.09
C SER A 636 -13.26 5.53 -17.59
N ALA A 637 -14.26 6.05 -18.31
CA ALA A 637 -14.35 5.91 -19.76
C ALA A 637 -13.20 6.64 -20.48
N GLU A 638 -12.84 7.85 -20.05
CA GLU A 638 -11.68 8.60 -20.57
C GLU A 638 -10.37 7.80 -20.37
N CYS A 639 -10.17 7.16 -19.21
CA CYS A 639 -9.02 6.29 -18.95
C CYS A 639 -9.04 5.02 -19.82
N ASP A 640 -10.21 4.41 -20.04
CA ASP A 640 -10.33 3.23 -20.89
C ASP A 640 -10.01 3.55 -22.35
N GLU A 641 -10.49 4.69 -22.86
CA GLU A 641 -10.13 5.19 -24.19
C GLU A 641 -8.62 5.47 -24.28
N TYR A 642 -8.05 6.16 -23.28
CA TYR A 642 -6.61 6.41 -23.21
C TYR A 642 -5.78 5.12 -23.27
N ASN A 643 -6.25 4.05 -22.63
CA ASN A 643 -5.54 2.77 -22.63
C ASN A 643 -5.74 2.00 -23.95
N ALA A 644 -6.94 2.05 -24.53
CA ALA A 644 -7.25 1.38 -25.79
C ALA A 644 -6.43 1.94 -26.97
N THR A 645 -6.21 3.26 -27.02
CA THR A 645 -5.47 3.91 -28.12
C THR A 645 -3.97 4.05 -27.83
N ALA A 646 -3.44 3.37 -26.80
CA ALA A 646 -2.06 3.55 -26.38
C ALA A 646 -1.05 3.28 -27.50
N ALA A 647 -1.22 2.17 -28.23
CA ALA A 647 -0.31 1.76 -29.30
C ALA A 647 -0.26 2.74 -30.50
N GLU A 648 -1.22 3.66 -30.62
CA GLU A 648 -1.31 4.63 -31.72
C GLU A 648 -0.53 5.92 -31.42
N ARG A 649 -0.19 6.17 -30.16
CA ARG A 649 0.53 7.38 -29.75
C ARG A 649 2.04 7.23 -29.98
N PRO A 650 2.77 8.34 -30.21
CA PRO A 650 4.22 8.29 -30.25
C PRO A 650 4.82 8.10 -28.85
N PHE A 651 6.01 7.51 -28.79
CA PHE A 651 6.84 7.51 -27.59
C PHE A 651 7.07 8.95 -27.08
N PRO A 652 6.99 9.20 -25.76
CA PRO A 652 6.84 8.24 -24.66
C PRO A 652 5.41 7.89 -24.24
N ASN A 653 4.39 8.36 -24.95
CA ASN A 653 3.00 8.24 -24.51
C ASN A 653 2.32 6.96 -25.04
N ASP A 654 3.05 6.05 -25.67
CA ASP A 654 2.50 4.86 -26.30
C ASP A 654 2.14 3.72 -25.33
N PHE A 655 2.20 4.00 -24.03
CA PHE A 655 1.86 3.06 -22.96
C PHE A 655 0.50 3.37 -22.35
N GLY A 656 -0.13 2.34 -21.78
CA GLY A 656 -1.32 2.51 -20.95
C GLY A 656 -0.97 3.10 -19.58
N LEU A 657 -1.98 3.66 -18.92
CA LEU A 657 -1.94 4.17 -17.55
C LEU A 657 -3.24 3.74 -16.85
N TRP A 658 -3.14 2.75 -15.96
CA TRP A 658 -4.30 2.13 -15.33
C TRP A 658 -4.64 2.70 -13.95
N VAL A 659 -3.65 3.29 -13.27
CA VAL A 659 -3.76 3.71 -11.86
C VAL A 659 -4.90 4.68 -11.57
N PHE A 660 -5.21 5.61 -12.49
CA PHE A 660 -6.24 6.63 -12.26
C PHE A 660 -7.65 6.15 -12.59
N ASN A 661 -7.83 4.94 -13.13
CA ASN A 661 -9.12 4.49 -13.60
C ASN A 661 -10.04 4.15 -12.39
N PRO A 662 -11.12 4.94 -12.14
CA PRO A 662 -11.93 4.79 -10.92
C PRO A 662 -12.56 3.42 -10.70
N LYS A 663 -12.70 2.60 -11.74
CA LYS A 663 -13.26 1.24 -11.62
C LYS A 663 -12.35 0.26 -10.89
N PHE A 664 -11.06 0.58 -10.76
CA PHE A 664 -10.08 -0.22 -10.01
C PHE A 664 -9.82 0.33 -8.61
N LEU A 665 -10.25 1.56 -8.33
CA LEU A 665 -9.97 2.22 -7.06
C LEU A 665 -10.84 1.69 -5.92
N GLU A 666 -10.19 1.38 -4.81
CA GLU A 666 -10.82 1.17 -3.51
C GLU A 666 -11.12 2.52 -2.84
N THR A 667 -12.01 2.54 -1.85
CA THR A 667 -12.38 3.78 -1.14
C THR A 667 -11.35 4.23 -0.12
N SER A 668 -10.50 3.32 0.37
CA SER A 668 -9.64 3.53 1.54
C SER A 668 -8.39 2.66 1.52
N VAL A 669 -7.45 2.97 2.41
CA VAL A 669 -6.36 2.06 2.76
C VAL A 669 -6.91 1.01 3.72
N SER A 670 -7.26 -0.15 3.20
CA SER A 670 -7.96 -1.22 3.94
C SER A 670 -7.34 -2.62 3.80
N ILE A 671 -6.28 -2.75 3.01
CA ILE A 671 -5.68 -4.03 2.65
C ILE A 671 -4.15 -3.95 2.59
#